data_AF-A0A2E7PTI4-F1
#
_entry.id   AF-A0A2E7PTI4-F1
#
_cell.length_a   1.000
_cell.length_b   1.000
_cell.length_c   1.000
_cell.angle_alpha   90.00
_cell.angle_beta   90.00
_cell.angle_gamma   90.00
#
_symmetry.space_group_name_H-M   'P 1'
#
loop_
_entity.id
_entity.type
_entity.pdbx_description
1 polymer ?
#
loop_
_entity_poly.entity_id
_entity_poly.type
_entity_poly.pdbx_seq_one_letter_code
_entity_poly.pdbx_strand_id
1 'polypeptide(L)'
;MIQIIRTFLSLTLLAGALALGQAAEKGKGLGDGHDGNRTSITHLITLYDEAGLPIKATDKQPRPISMRNTCGECHDYDKMATGWHFHSGTTNVLSGRVGEPWVLTDTRVRTQIPISNRDWKGTYSPDDINMTAWKFLKQFSSHFPGGNYGEMEPSDDDLDADPEEFLRWPISGKYEINCLACHHVDRKQNQSDAALQAARENYRWAATVASGLATVKGTASELDEFYDPETEYKIITSYDKSRFDSNNKVFLDIVRKPPSNRCYYCHSTQDLQTPGRDEWVHNEDVHLASGMSCADCHRNGVDHMIGRGDIEPSGNPHGSADYLKNFDPKKHASYSCQGCHLGNPNAENQADKMGGHLGAPIPEHKGIPAVHFEKLSCTACHSGRLPEENTARVRTARMHKLGLHGRHAMNKQLPHVVTPVFAKMANGKIGPHNMIWPSFWGTRYQPSFWGTKTGDAVTPLPFELEDMVVDHLSEKADGEDTESDPTKLSDERITAVLKLIAKGGGDQEEVENEPPGDAEPEAEKEAEKEAEPKPEPVFVSGGKLYSLRGDALISTAHEAADTTIKPLAPGLVREIAGDELGVENENPERVNDWIALTEDQILNVLKLFNDYDWELQSWQPKPEPVYVAGGKLYSINNKVLVKDDHEAAEPYKWPIAHDVRPASQSLGSNGRCADCHDDTSPFIFGKVEVDTPINPGEKQTKSMTEFGELDPGYYQSFAFTFMFRPWLKGLVIVACAIGGLVLLLFALKAMDRLVTAAGRKK
;
A
#
# COMPACT_ATOMS: atom_id res chain seq x y z
N MET A 1 36.60 41.88 -42.68
CA MET A 1 36.11 41.67 -41.29
C MET A 1 34.75 40.97 -41.24
N ILE A 2 33.73 41.45 -41.95
CA ILE A 2 32.37 40.85 -41.96
C ILE A 2 32.33 39.40 -42.51
N GLN A 3 33.22 39.07 -43.46
CA GLN A 3 33.28 37.74 -44.06
C GLN A 3 33.96 36.69 -43.17
N ILE A 4 34.83 37.11 -42.24
CA ILE A 4 35.47 36.21 -41.26
C ILE A 4 34.48 35.88 -40.13
N ILE A 5 33.62 36.83 -39.75
CA ILE A 5 32.58 36.66 -38.73
C ILE A 5 31.50 35.66 -39.21
N ARG A 6 31.11 35.70 -40.49
CA ARG A 6 30.12 34.75 -41.04
C ARG A 6 30.62 33.30 -41.12
N THR A 7 31.90 33.09 -41.36
CA THR A 7 32.48 31.74 -41.41
C THR A 7 32.68 31.16 -40.01
N PHE A 8 33.09 32.00 -39.04
CA PHE A 8 33.22 31.58 -37.64
C PHE A 8 31.87 31.29 -36.98
N LEU A 9 30.83 32.10 -37.24
CA LEU A 9 29.50 31.89 -36.66
C LEU A 9 28.86 30.57 -37.14
N SER A 10 29.06 30.24 -38.42
CA SER A 10 28.59 28.99 -39.02
C SER A 10 29.33 27.77 -38.46
N LEU A 11 30.63 27.90 -38.16
CA LEU A 11 31.43 26.82 -37.57
C LEU A 11 31.09 26.60 -36.08
N THR A 12 30.79 27.65 -35.32
CA THR A 12 30.32 27.54 -33.93
C THR A 12 28.89 27.00 -33.83
N LEU A 13 28.02 27.31 -34.78
CA LEU A 13 26.67 26.72 -34.84
C LEU A 13 26.70 25.24 -35.27
N LEU A 14 27.63 24.85 -36.15
CA LEU A 14 27.81 23.45 -36.56
C LEU A 14 28.49 22.61 -35.45
N ALA A 15 29.45 23.18 -34.71
CA ALA A 15 30.05 22.55 -33.54
C ALA A 15 29.07 22.46 -32.35
N GLY A 16 28.20 23.46 -32.17
CA GLY A 16 27.10 23.41 -31.19
C GLY A 16 26.06 22.35 -31.54
N ALA A 17 25.75 22.16 -32.82
CA ALA A 17 24.80 21.13 -33.28
C ALA A 17 25.36 19.69 -33.16
N LEU A 18 26.68 19.50 -33.31
CA LEU A 18 27.34 18.21 -33.09
C LEU A 18 27.55 17.89 -31.59
N ALA A 19 27.71 18.90 -30.73
CA ALA A 19 27.82 18.71 -29.28
C ALA A 19 26.46 18.46 -28.59
N LEU A 20 25.34 18.82 -29.21
CA LEU A 20 23.98 18.61 -28.68
C LEU A 20 23.36 17.27 -29.11
N GLY A 21 24.05 16.46 -29.92
CA GLY A 21 23.53 15.20 -30.48
C GLY A 21 24.01 13.92 -29.79
N GLN A 22 24.90 13.99 -28.80
CA GLN A 22 25.44 12.83 -28.10
C GLN A 22 25.56 13.10 -26.61
N ALA A 23 24.42 13.24 -25.93
CA ALA A 23 24.37 13.01 -24.49
C ALA A 23 23.81 11.61 -24.25
N ALA A 24 24.61 10.58 -24.52
CA ALA A 24 24.52 9.39 -23.67
C ALA A 24 24.86 9.90 -22.27
N GLU A 25 23.92 9.79 -21.33
CA GLU A 25 24.08 10.36 -19.98
C GLU A 25 25.34 9.80 -19.34
N LYS A 26 26.38 10.65 -19.28
CA LYS A 26 27.71 10.28 -18.82
C LYS A 26 27.61 9.81 -17.37
N GLY A 27 27.95 8.54 -17.10
CA GLY A 27 27.94 7.97 -15.75
C GLY A 27 26.70 7.15 -15.37
N LYS A 28 25.71 6.98 -16.26
CA LYS A 28 24.65 5.97 -16.08
C LYS A 28 25.09 4.69 -16.80
N GLY A 29 24.91 3.53 -16.18
CA GLY A 29 25.31 2.23 -16.74
C GLY A 29 24.79 2.02 -18.17
N LEU A 30 25.41 1.10 -18.92
CA LEU A 30 25.08 0.83 -20.32
C LEU A 30 23.59 0.51 -20.56
N GLY A 31 22.85 0.06 -19.53
CA GLY A 31 21.43 -0.31 -19.60
C GLY A 31 20.43 0.76 -19.15
N ASP A 32 20.83 1.75 -18.33
CA ASP A 32 19.91 2.75 -17.75
C ASP A 32 19.77 4.04 -18.56
N GLY A 33 20.69 4.27 -19.49
CA GLY A 33 20.66 5.41 -20.41
C GLY A 33 19.69 5.22 -21.59
N HIS A 34 19.22 6.32 -22.16
CA HIS A 34 18.51 6.31 -23.44
C HIS A 34 19.46 6.78 -24.55
N ASP A 35 19.91 5.87 -25.41
CA ASP A 35 20.81 6.18 -26.54
C ASP A 35 20.11 6.88 -27.73
N GLY A 36 18.79 7.00 -27.66
CA GLY A 36 17.94 7.62 -28.69
C GLY A 36 17.24 6.58 -29.57
N ASN A 37 17.70 5.32 -29.53
CA ASN A 37 17.15 4.23 -30.30
C ASN A 37 15.89 3.66 -29.61
N ARG A 38 14.87 3.37 -30.42
CA ARG A 38 13.62 2.76 -29.95
C ARG A 38 13.60 1.24 -30.09
N THR A 39 14.64 0.65 -30.67
CA THR A 39 14.83 -0.80 -30.72
C THR A 39 15.25 -1.32 -29.34
N SER A 40 14.80 -2.51 -28.98
CA SER A 40 15.25 -3.19 -27.76
C SER A 40 16.71 -3.62 -27.87
N ILE A 41 17.46 -3.42 -26.78
CA ILE A 41 18.80 -3.98 -26.65
C ILE A 41 18.68 -5.51 -26.54
N THR A 42 19.52 -6.23 -27.28
CA THR A 42 19.59 -7.69 -27.21
C THR A 42 20.34 -8.09 -25.95
N HIS A 43 19.68 -8.77 -25.01
CA HIS A 43 20.29 -9.24 -23.77
C HIS A 43 20.91 -10.63 -23.96
N LEU A 44 22.01 -10.69 -24.70
CA LEU A 44 22.90 -11.85 -24.78
C LEU A 44 24.08 -11.62 -23.84
N ILE A 45 23.94 -12.06 -22.59
CA ILE A 45 24.80 -11.64 -21.47
C ILE A 45 25.41 -12.84 -20.74
N THR A 46 26.51 -12.58 -20.03
CA THR A 46 27.07 -13.54 -19.08
C THR A 46 26.19 -13.54 -17.83
N LEU A 47 25.89 -14.72 -17.28
CA LEU A 47 25.17 -14.84 -16.02
C LEU A 47 26.18 -14.92 -14.87
N TYR A 48 25.87 -14.29 -13.75
CA TYR A 48 26.69 -14.28 -12.54
C TYR A 48 25.92 -14.83 -11.36
N ASP A 49 26.61 -15.52 -10.46
CA ASP A 49 26.07 -15.91 -9.16
C ASP A 49 26.25 -14.78 -8.12
N GLU A 50 25.79 -15.03 -6.89
CA GLU A 50 25.87 -14.06 -5.78
C GLU A 50 27.31 -13.71 -5.36
N ALA A 51 28.28 -14.58 -5.64
CA ALA A 51 29.69 -14.33 -5.39
C ALA A 51 30.36 -13.53 -6.53
N GLY A 52 29.58 -13.15 -7.55
CA GLY A 52 30.07 -12.44 -8.74
C GLY A 52 30.85 -13.34 -9.68
N LEU A 53 30.72 -14.66 -9.56
CA LEU A 53 31.40 -15.61 -10.44
C LEU A 53 30.55 -15.91 -11.69
N PRO A 54 31.16 -15.95 -12.89
CA PRO A 54 30.43 -16.23 -14.11
C PRO A 54 30.01 -17.70 -14.17
N ILE A 55 28.72 -17.93 -14.40
CA ILE A 55 28.10 -19.26 -14.53
C ILE A 55 28.33 -19.79 -15.95
N LYS A 56 28.83 -21.01 -16.06
CA LYS A 56 29.17 -21.66 -17.34
C LYS A 56 28.38 -22.95 -17.52
N ALA A 57 28.10 -23.30 -18.78
CA ALA A 57 27.39 -24.54 -19.11
C ALA A 57 28.15 -25.82 -18.71
N THR A 58 29.46 -25.69 -18.49
CA THR A 58 30.38 -26.78 -18.10
C THR A 58 30.55 -26.94 -16.60
N ASP A 59 29.99 -26.04 -15.79
CA ASP A 59 30.13 -26.11 -14.35
C ASP A 59 29.47 -27.38 -13.82
N LYS A 60 30.17 -28.09 -12.93
CA LYS A 60 29.68 -29.35 -12.37
C LYS A 60 28.56 -29.12 -11.34
N GLN A 61 28.65 -28.02 -10.61
CA GLN A 61 27.71 -27.59 -9.56
C GLN A 61 27.48 -26.08 -9.70
N PRO A 62 26.77 -25.65 -10.75
CA PRO A 62 26.55 -24.22 -10.99
C PRO A 62 25.65 -23.63 -9.90
N ARG A 63 26.00 -22.43 -9.45
CA ARG A 63 25.15 -21.63 -8.56
C ARG A 63 23.96 -21.03 -9.33
N PRO A 64 22.86 -20.69 -8.64
CA PRO A 64 21.76 -19.93 -9.24
C PRO A 64 22.22 -18.53 -9.65
N ILE A 65 21.47 -17.91 -10.56
CA ILE A 65 21.73 -16.55 -11.02
C ILE A 65 21.41 -15.54 -9.91
N SER A 66 22.32 -14.59 -9.69
CA SER A 66 22.07 -13.35 -8.94
C SER A 66 21.65 -12.26 -9.93
N MET A 67 20.48 -11.67 -9.69
CA MET A 67 19.98 -10.51 -10.43
C MET A 67 20.82 -9.28 -10.11
N ARG A 68 21.27 -9.14 -8.85
CA ARG A 68 22.17 -8.06 -8.43
C ARG A 68 23.46 -8.09 -9.22
N ASN A 69 24.11 -9.25 -9.34
CA ASN A 69 25.39 -9.34 -10.04
C ASN A 69 25.25 -9.54 -11.56
N THR A 70 24.10 -10.01 -12.06
CA THR A 70 23.91 -10.17 -13.52
C THR A 70 23.33 -8.93 -14.17
N CYS A 71 22.24 -8.40 -13.63
CA CYS A 71 21.61 -7.19 -14.16
C CYS A 71 22.33 -5.93 -13.68
N GLY A 72 22.95 -5.96 -12.50
CA GLY A 72 23.68 -4.82 -11.91
C GLY A 72 24.92 -4.37 -12.70
N GLU A 73 25.48 -5.25 -13.54
CA GLU A 73 26.57 -4.88 -14.47
C GLU A 73 26.16 -3.77 -15.45
N CYS A 74 24.85 -3.64 -15.72
CA CYS A 74 24.31 -2.68 -16.68
C CYS A 74 23.31 -1.70 -16.07
N HIS A 75 22.67 -2.06 -14.95
CA HIS A 75 21.59 -1.32 -14.29
C HIS A 75 21.92 -0.99 -12.84
N ASP A 76 21.50 0.17 -12.35
CA ASP A 76 21.65 0.61 -10.97
C ASP A 76 20.67 -0.13 -10.05
N TYR A 77 21.10 -1.29 -9.54
CA TYR A 77 20.27 -2.15 -8.69
C TYR A 77 19.76 -1.45 -7.44
N ASP A 78 20.63 -0.71 -6.74
CA ASP A 78 20.28 -0.06 -5.48
C ASP A 78 19.25 1.04 -5.71
N LYS A 79 19.36 1.78 -6.82
CA LYS A 79 18.32 2.72 -7.22
C LYS A 79 16.99 2.03 -7.53
N MET A 80 17.00 0.90 -8.23
CA MET A 80 15.78 0.13 -8.47
C MET A 80 15.15 -0.35 -7.16
N ALA A 81 15.97 -0.75 -6.19
CA ALA A 81 15.53 -1.25 -4.89
C ALA A 81 14.78 -0.20 -4.05
N THR A 82 14.89 1.11 -4.38
CA THR A 82 14.10 2.17 -3.74
C THR A 82 12.64 2.24 -4.21
N GLY A 83 12.28 1.48 -5.25
CA GLY A 83 10.96 1.51 -5.88
C GLY A 83 9.82 0.92 -5.05
N TRP A 84 8.58 1.26 -5.40
CA TRP A 84 7.41 0.90 -4.59
C TRP A 84 7.13 -0.59 -4.41
N HIS A 85 7.63 -1.43 -5.31
CA HIS A 85 7.50 -2.89 -5.21
C HIS A 85 8.64 -3.53 -4.40
N PHE A 86 9.72 -2.80 -4.12
CA PHE A 86 10.98 -3.31 -3.56
C PHE A 86 11.42 -2.56 -2.28
N HIS A 87 10.69 -1.53 -1.90
CA HIS A 87 11.00 -0.67 -0.75
C HIS A 87 9.78 -0.59 0.16
N SER A 88 9.60 -1.59 1.01
CA SER A 88 8.48 -1.64 1.95
C SER A 88 8.85 -2.20 3.32
N GLY A 89 10.14 -2.22 3.69
CA GLY A 89 10.64 -2.88 4.89
C GLY A 89 11.61 -2.02 5.71
N THR A 90 12.17 -0.96 5.11
CA THR A 90 13.03 -0.01 5.81
C THR A 90 12.20 1.05 6.57
N THR A 91 12.83 1.76 7.52
CA THR A 91 12.16 2.73 8.40
C THR A 91 11.70 4.03 7.70
N ASN A 92 12.22 4.36 6.52
CA ASN A 92 11.90 5.59 5.78
C ASN A 92 11.12 5.34 4.47
N VAL A 93 10.16 4.41 4.48
CA VAL A 93 9.33 4.11 3.30
C VAL A 93 8.31 5.23 3.10
N LEU A 94 8.31 5.91 1.93
CA LEU A 94 7.20 6.83 1.65
C LEU A 94 5.92 6.03 1.46
N SER A 95 4.86 6.42 2.15
CA SER A 95 3.62 5.64 2.15
C SER A 95 3.01 5.50 0.76
N GLY A 96 3.15 6.52 -0.08
CA GLY A 96 2.51 6.59 -1.38
C GLY A 96 0.99 6.45 -1.31
N ARG A 97 0.35 6.21 -2.46
CA ARG A 97 -1.11 6.04 -2.52
C ARG A 97 -1.57 4.76 -1.82
N VAL A 98 -2.61 4.88 -1.00
CA VAL A 98 -3.32 3.75 -0.37
C VAL A 98 -3.63 2.67 -1.41
N GLY A 99 -3.14 1.46 -1.14
CA GLY A 99 -3.22 0.32 -2.03
C GLY A 99 -3.64 -0.96 -1.33
N GLU A 100 -3.55 -2.08 -2.06
CA GLU A 100 -3.83 -3.40 -1.49
C GLU A 100 -2.72 -3.79 -0.48
N PRO A 101 -3.08 -4.04 0.79
CA PRO A 101 -2.11 -4.39 1.84
C PRO A 101 -1.74 -5.87 1.72
N TRP A 102 -0.70 -6.30 2.44
CA TRP A 102 -0.59 -7.71 2.78
C TRP A 102 -1.69 -8.05 3.78
N VAL A 103 -2.13 -9.31 3.86
CA VAL A 103 -3.12 -9.71 4.88
C VAL A 103 -2.65 -10.97 5.58
N LEU A 104 -2.31 -10.80 6.86
CA LEU A 104 -1.99 -11.93 7.72
C LEU A 104 -3.30 -12.60 8.13
N THR A 105 -3.51 -13.83 7.65
CA THR A 105 -4.69 -14.62 7.97
C THR A 105 -4.34 -15.86 8.76
N ASP A 106 -5.09 -16.11 9.83
CA ASP A 106 -5.12 -17.39 10.53
C ASP A 106 -6.58 -17.73 10.89
N THR A 107 -7.15 -18.69 10.15
CA THR A 107 -8.57 -19.04 10.32
C THR A 107 -8.85 -19.72 11.66
N ARG A 108 -7.85 -20.38 12.27
CA ARG A 108 -8.02 -21.13 13.52
C ARG A 108 -8.13 -20.18 14.71
N VAL A 109 -7.41 -19.06 14.68
CA VAL A 109 -7.53 -18.02 15.72
C VAL A 109 -8.35 -16.81 15.25
N ARG A 110 -9.12 -16.96 14.16
CA ARG A 110 -10.03 -15.94 13.61
C ARG A 110 -9.33 -14.60 13.32
N THR A 111 -8.10 -14.69 12.81
CA THR A 111 -7.26 -13.52 12.53
C THR A 111 -7.26 -13.19 11.03
N GLN A 112 -7.51 -11.92 10.70
CA GLN A 112 -7.22 -11.25 9.43
C GLN A 112 -6.77 -9.82 9.74
N ILE A 113 -5.49 -9.53 9.47
CA ILE A 113 -4.85 -8.25 9.79
C ILE A 113 -4.28 -7.65 8.51
N PRO A 114 -4.68 -6.43 8.10
CA PRO A 114 -4.00 -5.68 7.05
C PRO A 114 -2.58 -5.28 7.50
N ILE A 115 -1.56 -5.74 6.77
CA ILE A 115 -0.14 -5.54 7.08
C ILE A 115 0.53 -4.64 6.02
N SER A 116 1.26 -3.62 6.47
CA SER A 116 2.00 -2.68 5.65
C SER A 116 2.95 -1.82 6.51
N ASN A 117 4.19 -1.60 6.04
CA ASN A 117 5.09 -0.57 6.57
C ASN A 117 4.84 0.83 5.99
N ARG A 118 3.92 0.93 5.03
CA ARG A 118 3.42 2.23 4.59
C ARG A 118 2.41 2.68 5.62
N ASP A 119 2.56 3.91 6.09
CA ASP A 119 1.68 4.55 7.07
C ASP A 119 0.30 4.84 6.45
N TRP A 120 -0.47 3.77 6.23
CA TRP A 120 -1.83 3.79 5.74
C TRP A 120 -2.77 3.53 6.92
N LYS A 121 -3.75 4.41 7.12
CA LYS A 121 -4.73 4.24 8.20
C LYS A 121 -5.38 2.85 8.13
N GLY A 122 -5.35 2.12 9.25
CA GLY A 122 -5.94 0.79 9.38
C GLY A 122 -5.04 -0.37 8.95
N THR A 123 -3.75 -0.14 8.67
CA THR A 123 -2.73 -1.20 8.56
C THR A 123 -1.80 -1.21 9.76
N TYR A 124 -1.18 -2.36 9.97
CA TYR A 124 -0.16 -2.57 11.00
C TYR A 124 1.18 -2.91 10.36
N SER A 125 2.29 -2.44 10.95
CA SER A 125 3.61 -2.84 10.51
C SER A 125 3.85 -4.33 10.86
N PRO A 126 4.74 -5.04 10.15
CA PRO A 126 5.19 -6.36 10.60
C PRO A 126 5.79 -6.33 12.01
N ASP A 127 6.47 -5.25 12.39
CA ASP A 127 7.09 -5.12 13.72
C ASP A 127 6.02 -5.05 14.83
N ASP A 128 4.86 -4.42 14.58
CA ASP A 128 3.73 -4.37 15.52
C ASP A 128 3.21 -5.76 15.93
N ILE A 129 3.54 -6.80 15.15
CA ILE A 129 3.13 -8.19 15.38
C ILE A 129 4.33 -9.15 15.48
N ASN A 130 5.53 -8.63 15.75
CA ASN A 130 6.78 -9.39 15.85
C ASN A 130 7.04 -10.31 14.62
N MET A 131 6.81 -9.75 13.43
CA MET A 131 7.06 -10.41 12.15
C MET A 131 8.35 -9.88 11.53
N THR A 132 9.42 -10.65 11.75
CA THR A 132 10.72 -10.48 11.10
C THR A 132 10.63 -10.61 9.58
N ALA A 133 11.68 -10.19 8.87
CA ALA A 133 11.79 -10.37 7.41
C ALA A 133 11.66 -11.84 7.01
N TRP A 134 12.23 -12.76 7.79
CA TRP A 134 12.11 -14.20 7.57
C TRP A 134 10.66 -14.69 7.69
N LYS A 135 9.97 -14.33 8.78
CA LYS A 135 8.55 -14.68 8.99
C LYS A 135 7.67 -14.07 7.89
N PHE A 136 7.98 -12.86 7.45
CA PHE A 136 7.31 -12.19 6.33
C PHE A 136 7.43 -13.01 5.04
N LEU A 137 8.65 -13.45 4.68
CA LEU A 137 8.86 -14.26 3.48
C LEU A 137 8.09 -15.58 3.53
N LYS A 138 8.12 -16.29 4.66
CA LYS A 138 7.36 -17.54 4.83
C LYS A 138 5.86 -17.34 4.58
N GLN A 139 5.31 -16.19 4.95
CA GLN A 139 3.89 -15.89 4.80
C GLN A 139 3.51 -15.34 3.40
N PHE A 140 4.33 -14.44 2.83
CA PHE A 140 3.92 -13.59 1.71
C PHE A 140 4.68 -13.82 0.39
N SER A 141 5.74 -14.63 0.38
CA SER A 141 6.69 -14.75 -0.76
C SER A 141 6.12 -15.25 -2.09
N SER A 142 4.97 -15.95 -2.11
CA SER A 142 4.45 -16.54 -3.35
C SER A 142 4.01 -15.54 -4.44
N HIS A 143 3.66 -14.32 -4.04
CA HIS A 143 3.30 -13.21 -4.93
C HIS A 143 4.17 -11.99 -4.63
N PHE A 144 5.43 -12.25 -4.35
CA PHE A 144 6.44 -11.27 -3.98
C PHE A 144 7.51 -11.23 -5.07
N PRO A 145 7.88 -10.05 -5.60
CA PRO A 145 8.84 -9.94 -6.69
C PRO A 145 10.30 -10.00 -6.23
N GLY A 146 10.57 -10.27 -4.96
CA GLY A 146 11.91 -10.20 -4.37
C GLY A 146 12.30 -8.77 -3.95
N GLY A 147 13.50 -8.61 -3.43
CA GLY A 147 13.99 -7.37 -2.81
C GLY A 147 13.47 -7.19 -1.38
N ASN A 148 13.76 -6.05 -0.77
CA ASN A 148 13.22 -5.66 0.54
C ASN A 148 13.44 -6.71 1.65
N TYR A 149 12.37 -7.22 2.28
CA TYR A 149 12.39 -8.36 3.22
C TYR A 149 13.09 -9.61 2.68
N GLY A 150 13.24 -9.73 1.36
CA GLY A 150 14.04 -10.77 0.70
C GLY A 150 15.56 -10.62 0.88
N GLU A 151 16.02 -9.44 1.28
CA GLU A 151 17.44 -9.07 1.40
C GLU A 151 17.78 -8.50 2.80
N MET A 152 16.83 -8.52 3.74
CA MET A 152 16.97 -8.07 5.13
C MET A 152 17.40 -9.23 6.02
N GLU A 153 18.68 -9.58 5.94
CA GLU A 153 19.29 -10.50 6.90
C GLU A 153 19.43 -9.81 8.26
N PRO A 154 19.29 -10.53 9.38
CA PRO A 154 19.68 -10.05 10.70
C PRO A 154 21.11 -9.53 10.68
N SER A 155 21.37 -8.42 11.37
CA SER A 155 22.73 -7.92 11.53
C SER A 155 23.47 -8.70 12.61
N ASP A 156 24.80 -8.85 12.49
CA ASP A 156 25.60 -9.65 13.44
C ASP A 156 25.53 -9.11 14.90
N ASP A 157 25.11 -7.86 15.07
CA ASP A 157 24.91 -7.16 16.34
C ASP A 157 23.45 -7.14 16.82
N ASP A 158 22.52 -7.74 16.08
CA ASP A 158 21.11 -7.89 16.49
C ASP A 158 20.98 -9.01 17.53
N LEU A 159 20.98 -8.63 18.81
CA LEU A 159 20.88 -9.54 19.95
C LEU A 159 19.47 -10.15 20.10
N ASP A 160 18.46 -9.55 19.47
CA ASP A 160 17.05 -9.97 19.53
C ASP A 160 16.64 -10.82 18.32
N ALA A 161 17.52 -10.90 17.31
CA ALA A 161 17.28 -11.75 16.15
C ALA A 161 17.24 -13.22 16.54
N ASP A 162 16.22 -13.91 16.03
CA ASP A 162 16.01 -15.33 16.23
C ASP A 162 17.26 -16.10 15.72
N PRO A 163 17.95 -16.87 16.60
CA PRO A 163 19.13 -17.65 16.20
C PRO A 163 18.85 -18.60 15.02
N GLU A 164 17.61 -19.08 14.89
CA GLU A 164 17.21 -19.87 13.72
C GLU A 164 17.41 -19.05 12.44
N GLU A 165 16.98 -17.78 12.41
CA GLU A 165 17.08 -16.95 11.21
C GLU A 165 18.52 -16.81 10.71
N PHE A 166 19.48 -16.54 11.61
CA PHE A 166 20.91 -16.47 11.24
C PHE A 166 21.42 -17.75 10.59
N LEU A 167 20.97 -18.92 11.05
CA LEU A 167 21.38 -20.21 10.50
C LEU A 167 20.66 -20.51 9.18
N ARG A 168 19.43 -20.04 9.02
CA ARG A 168 18.59 -20.34 7.85
C ARG A 168 18.89 -19.47 6.63
N TRP A 169 19.31 -18.22 6.81
CA TRP A 169 19.64 -17.31 5.71
C TRP A 169 20.77 -17.83 4.80
N PRO A 170 21.91 -18.32 5.30
CA PRO A 170 22.97 -18.89 4.47
C PRO A 170 22.50 -20.07 3.61
N ILE A 171 21.61 -20.92 4.16
CA ILE A 171 21.07 -22.11 3.48
C ILE A 171 20.12 -21.71 2.35
N SER A 172 19.23 -20.76 2.65
CA SER A 172 18.09 -20.39 1.81
C SER A 172 18.45 -19.33 0.76
N GLY A 173 19.43 -18.50 1.10
CA GLY A 173 19.93 -17.33 0.38
C GLY A 173 18.91 -16.20 0.26
N LYS A 174 19.36 -15.06 -0.27
CA LYS A 174 18.52 -13.87 -0.47
C LYS A 174 17.46 -14.09 -1.55
N TYR A 175 16.26 -13.57 -1.33
CA TYR A 175 15.28 -13.36 -2.38
C TYR A 175 15.51 -11.98 -3.03
N GLU A 176 16.56 -11.87 -3.85
CA GLU A 176 16.85 -10.66 -4.63
C GLU A 176 15.67 -10.24 -5.53
N ILE A 177 15.64 -8.97 -5.94
CA ILE A 177 14.71 -8.42 -6.94
C ILE A 177 14.74 -9.31 -8.18
N ASN A 178 13.64 -10.00 -8.45
CA ASN A 178 13.48 -10.84 -9.62
C ASN A 178 13.12 -9.98 -10.83
N CYS A 179 14.11 -9.30 -11.42
CA CYS A 179 13.93 -8.44 -12.61
C CYS A 179 13.19 -9.17 -13.75
N LEU A 180 13.44 -10.47 -13.90
CA LEU A 180 12.83 -11.32 -14.92
C LEU A 180 11.33 -11.56 -14.67
N ALA A 181 10.83 -11.38 -13.46
CA ALA A 181 9.40 -11.49 -13.16
C ALA A 181 8.54 -10.54 -13.98
N CYS A 182 9.04 -9.32 -14.22
CA CYS A 182 8.34 -8.29 -14.97
C CYS A 182 8.84 -8.17 -16.41
N HIS A 183 10.15 -8.31 -16.63
CA HIS A 183 10.75 -7.95 -17.91
C HIS A 183 10.98 -9.11 -18.87
N HIS A 184 11.00 -10.36 -18.40
CA HIS A 184 11.27 -11.51 -19.25
C HIS A 184 10.00 -11.99 -19.98
N VAL A 185 9.99 -11.93 -21.30
CA VAL A 185 8.82 -12.31 -22.14
C VAL A 185 8.94 -13.69 -22.76
N ASP A 186 10.02 -14.42 -22.48
CA ASP A 186 10.12 -15.84 -22.83
C ASP A 186 8.91 -16.60 -22.28
N ARG A 187 8.35 -17.49 -23.09
CA ARG A 187 7.19 -18.30 -22.73
C ARG A 187 7.48 -19.33 -21.64
N LYS A 188 8.76 -19.61 -21.37
CA LYS A 188 9.21 -20.43 -20.24
C LYS A 188 9.15 -19.68 -18.91
N GLN A 189 9.01 -18.35 -18.91
CA GLN A 189 8.92 -17.57 -17.67
C GLN A 189 7.66 -17.96 -16.87
N ASN A 190 7.86 -18.55 -15.69
CA ASN A 190 6.80 -19.10 -14.85
C ASN A 190 6.95 -18.66 -13.38
N GLN A 191 6.12 -17.70 -12.95
CA GLN A 191 6.13 -17.21 -11.58
C GLN A 191 5.56 -18.20 -10.56
N SER A 192 4.72 -19.15 -10.99
CA SER A 192 4.28 -20.24 -10.12
C SER A 192 5.45 -21.11 -9.67
N ASP A 193 6.53 -21.20 -10.46
CA ASP A 193 7.75 -21.92 -10.05
C ASP A 193 8.60 -21.09 -9.08
N ALA A 194 8.63 -19.75 -9.21
CA ALA A 194 9.23 -18.86 -8.20
C ALA A 194 8.57 -19.07 -6.83
N ALA A 195 7.23 -19.07 -6.82
CA ALA A 195 6.44 -19.31 -5.62
C ALA A 195 6.68 -20.70 -5.02
N LEU A 196 6.86 -21.72 -5.85
CA LEU A 196 7.20 -23.06 -5.39
C LEU A 196 8.61 -23.10 -4.75
N GLN A 197 9.59 -22.40 -5.33
CA GLN A 197 10.91 -22.29 -4.70
C GLN A 197 10.82 -21.54 -3.38
N ALA A 198 10.08 -20.43 -3.32
CA ALA A 198 9.89 -19.68 -2.08
C ALA A 198 9.18 -20.50 -0.99
N ALA A 199 8.18 -21.32 -1.35
CA ALA A 199 7.52 -22.25 -0.42
C ALA A 199 8.44 -23.37 0.10
N ARG A 200 9.58 -23.61 -0.57
CA ARG A 200 10.64 -24.53 -0.14
C ARG A 200 11.76 -23.82 0.64
N GLU A 201 11.59 -22.53 0.91
CA GLU A 201 12.64 -21.63 1.40
C GLU A 201 13.87 -21.57 0.46
N ASN A 202 13.73 -21.97 -0.81
CA ASN A 202 14.78 -21.88 -1.82
C ASN A 202 14.83 -20.47 -2.44
N TYR A 203 14.87 -19.42 -1.62
CA TYR A 203 14.71 -18.03 -2.04
C TYR A 203 15.70 -17.61 -3.13
N ARG A 204 16.98 -17.93 -2.95
CA ARG A 204 18.07 -17.63 -3.91
C ARG A 204 17.87 -18.25 -5.30
N TRP A 205 17.10 -19.33 -5.39
CA TRP A 205 16.87 -20.07 -6.64
C TRP A 205 15.62 -19.61 -7.40
N ALA A 206 14.77 -18.77 -6.78
CA ALA A 206 13.46 -18.42 -7.31
C ALA A 206 13.53 -17.84 -8.74
N ALA A 207 14.40 -16.85 -8.98
CA ALA A 207 14.57 -16.23 -10.31
C ALA A 207 15.14 -17.22 -11.36
N THR A 208 16.07 -18.09 -10.93
CA THR A 208 16.71 -19.08 -11.82
C THR A 208 15.69 -20.08 -12.35
N VAL A 209 14.84 -20.62 -11.47
CA VAL A 209 13.82 -21.60 -11.87
C VAL A 209 12.71 -20.91 -12.65
N ALA A 210 12.23 -19.77 -12.16
CA ALA A 210 11.13 -19.04 -12.78
C ALA A 210 11.45 -18.57 -14.20
N SER A 211 12.71 -18.29 -14.52
CA SER A 211 13.14 -17.91 -15.87
C SER A 211 13.21 -19.08 -16.86
N GLY A 212 13.07 -20.32 -16.38
CA GLY A 212 13.21 -21.53 -17.19
C GLY A 212 14.64 -21.80 -17.65
N LEU A 213 15.64 -21.18 -17.00
CA LEU A 213 17.07 -21.38 -17.29
C LEU A 213 17.60 -22.67 -16.68
N ALA A 214 17.09 -23.05 -15.51
CA ALA A 214 17.50 -24.24 -14.80
C ALA A 214 16.32 -24.90 -14.07
N THR A 215 16.57 -26.14 -13.65
CA THR A 215 15.75 -26.85 -12.67
C THR A 215 16.53 -26.99 -11.37
N VAL A 216 15.82 -27.02 -10.25
CA VAL A 216 16.42 -27.15 -8.91
C VAL A 216 15.81 -28.33 -8.18
N LYS A 217 16.67 -29.19 -7.64
CA LYS A 217 16.29 -30.32 -6.78
C LYS A 217 16.82 -30.07 -5.37
N GLY A 218 15.98 -30.29 -4.37
CA GLY A 218 16.27 -29.99 -2.97
C GLY A 218 15.30 -28.95 -2.42
N THR A 219 15.19 -28.93 -1.10
CA THR A 219 14.26 -28.09 -0.35
C THR A 219 15.03 -27.56 0.86
N ALA A 220 15.31 -26.26 0.90
CA ALA A 220 16.05 -25.64 1.98
C ALA A 220 15.35 -25.88 3.32
N SER A 221 14.02 -25.78 3.38
CA SER A 221 13.20 -26.03 4.57
C SER A 221 13.30 -27.46 5.15
N GLU A 222 13.89 -28.41 4.41
CA GLU A 222 14.10 -29.80 4.86
C GLU A 222 15.55 -30.07 5.30
N LEU A 223 16.44 -29.09 5.17
CA LEU A 223 17.85 -29.19 5.54
C LEU A 223 18.07 -28.79 6.99
N ASP A 224 19.04 -29.46 7.61
CA ASP A 224 19.53 -29.17 8.97
C ASP A 224 20.08 -27.75 9.07
N GLU A 225 19.93 -27.12 10.24
CA GLU A 225 20.37 -25.74 10.51
C GLU A 225 21.89 -25.54 10.38
N PHE A 226 22.68 -26.61 10.52
CA PHE A 226 24.14 -26.57 10.33
C PHE A 226 24.58 -27.01 8.93
N TYR A 227 23.64 -27.18 7.99
CA TYR A 227 23.96 -27.50 6.62
C TYR A 227 24.79 -26.37 5.99
N ASP A 228 25.97 -26.72 5.49
CA ASP A 228 26.81 -25.79 4.75
C ASP A 228 26.59 -25.94 3.22
N PRO A 229 25.93 -24.97 2.56
CA PRO A 229 25.72 -24.99 1.12
C PRO A 229 27.01 -24.97 0.31
N GLU A 230 28.14 -24.55 0.89
CA GLU A 230 29.44 -24.48 0.22
C GLU A 230 30.13 -25.85 0.12
N THR A 231 29.78 -26.82 0.98
CA THR A 231 30.47 -28.10 1.05
C THR A 231 29.57 -29.32 0.82
N GLU A 232 28.27 -29.25 1.13
CA GLU A 232 27.39 -30.44 1.15
C GLU A 232 26.46 -30.60 -0.08
N TYR A 233 26.29 -29.57 -0.93
CA TYR A 233 25.60 -29.59 -2.23
C TYR A 233 24.30 -30.44 -2.33
N LYS A 234 23.43 -30.38 -1.31
CA LYS A 234 22.13 -31.09 -1.31
C LYS A 234 21.06 -30.40 -2.16
N ILE A 235 21.19 -29.09 -2.37
CA ILE A 235 20.38 -28.33 -3.34
C ILE A 235 21.14 -28.25 -4.66
N ILE A 236 20.63 -28.91 -5.69
CA ILE A 236 21.31 -29.10 -6.97
C ILE A 236 20.62 -28.29 -8.06
N THR A 237 21.35 -27.32 -8.62
CA THR A 237 20.95 -26.56 -9.80
C THR A 237 21.40 -27.28 -11.07
N SER A 238 20.49 -27.46 -12.04
CA SER A 238 20.77 -28.07 -13.33
C SER A 238 20.30 -27.16 -14.46
N TYR A 239 21.24 -26.43 -15.06
CA TYR A 239 20.97 -25.53 -16.18
C TYR A 239 20.69 -26.27 -17.50
N ASP A 240 19.78 -25.72 -18.30
CA ASP A 240 19.58 -26.12 -19.68
C ASP A 240 20.76 -25.63 -20.53
N LYS A 241 21.70 -26.53 -20.81
CA LYS A 241 22.92 -26.22 -21.57
C LYS A 241 22.64 -25.68 -22.97
N SER A 242 21.46 -25.94 -23.54
CA SER A 242 21.08 -25.39 -24.86
C SER A 242 20.83 -23.89 -24.84
N ARG A 243 20.71 -23.28 -23.65
CA ARG A 243 20.54 -21.83 -23.46
C ARG A 243 21.85 -21.04 -23.53
N PHE A 244 22.99 -21.72 -23.45
CA PHE A 244 24.31 -21.09 -23.46
C PHE A 244 24.89 -21.13 -24.88
N ASP A 245 25.41 -19.99 -25.34
CA ASP A 245 26.20 -19.92 -26.56
C ASP A 245 27.63 -20.47 -26.34
N SER A 246 28.45 -20.45 -27.40
CA SER A 246 29.84 -20.91 -27.34
C SER A 246 30.74 -20.09 -26.40
N ASN A 247 30.30 -18.91 -25.98
CA ASN A 247 30.99 -18.01 -25.06
C ASN A 247 30.41 -18.07 -23.63
N ASN A 248 29.52 -19.04 -23.34
CA ASN A 248 28.75 -19.14 -22.09
C ASN A 248 27.84 -17.93 -21.82
N LYS A 249 27.40 -17.23 -22.85
CA LYS A 249 26.37 -16.20 -22.74
C LYS A 249 24.99 -16.79 -22.94
N VAL A 250 24.01 -16.21 -22.27
CA VAL A 250 22.61 -16.61 -22.33
C VAL A 250 21.78 -15.48 -22.91
N PHE A 251 20.90 -15.84 -23.85
CA PHE A 251 19.89 -14.92 -24.33
C PHE A 251 18.71 -14.87 -23.35
N LEU A 252 18.41 -13.67 -22.87
CA LEU A 252 17.21 -13.36 -22.08
C LEU A 252 16.30 -12.46 -22.93
N ASP A 253 15.05 -12.88 -23.10
CA ASP A 253 14.07 -12.12 -23.88
C ASP A 253 13.47 -11.00 -23.00
N ILE A 254 14.21 -9.90 -22.85
CA ILE A 254 13.90 -8.80 -21.94
C ILE A 254 13.28 -7.63 -22.71
N VAL A 255 12.14 -7.13 -22.22
CA VAL A 255 11.48 -5.93 -22.74
C VAL A 255 11.52 -4.79 -21.74
N ARG A 256 11.67 -3.56 -22.25
CA ARG A 256 11.63 -2.35 -21.40
C ARG A 256 10.25 -2.10 -20.78
N LYS A 257 9.19 -2.35 -21.55
CA LYS A 257 7.79 -2.18 -21.12
C LYS A 257 7.19 -3.55 -20.79
N PRO A 258 6.98 -3.89 -19.51
CA PRO A 258 6.40 -5.17 -19.12
C PRO A 258 5.04 -5.44 -19.77
N PRO A 259 4.77 -6.67 -20.24
CA PRO A 259 3.43 -7.05 -20.70
C PRO A 259 2.48 -7.27 -19.51
N SER A 260 1.19 -6.98 -19.70
CA SER A 260 0.17 -6.98 -18.64
C SER A 260 0.05 -8.32 -17.91
N ASN A 261 0.31 -9.45 -18.59
CA ASN A 261 0.26 -10.78 -17.99
C ASN A 261 1.28 -10.98 -16.85
N ARG A 262 2.38 -10.19 -16.81
CA ARG A 262 3.32 -10.23 -15.69
C ARG A 262 2.73 -9.56 -14.45
N CYS A 263 1.99 -8.47 -14.64
CA CYS A 263 1.28 -7.79 -13.57
C CYS A 263 0.15 -8.67 -13.02
N TYR A 264 -0.59 -9.35 -13.89
CA TYR A 264 -1.72 -10.19 -13.51
C TYR A 264 -1.37 -11.36 -12.60
N TYR A 265 -0.13 -11.85 -12.59
CA TYR A 265 0.25 -12.89 -11.62
C TYR A 265 -0.01 -12.42 -10.18
N CYS A 266 0.38 -11.19 -9.82
CA CYS A 266 0.16 -10.62 -8.48
C CYS A 266 -1.14 -9.79 -8.35
N HIS A 267 -1.62 -9.18 -9.43
CA HIS A 267 -2.71 -8.20 -9.39
C HIS A 267 -4.04 -8.67 -10.00
N SER A 268 -4.19 -9.98 -10.29
CA SER A 268 -5.49 -10.50 -10.72
C SER A 268 -6.52 -10.41 -9.60
N THR A 269 -7.75 -10.09 -9.99
CA THR A 269 -8.93 -10.12 -9.13
C THR A 269 -9.96 -11.03 -9.78
N GLN A 270 -10.61 -11.88 -8.99
CA GLN A 270 -11.66 -12.78 -9.43
C GLN A 270 -12.97 -12.43 -8.74
N ASP A 271 -14.03 -12.23 -9.52
CA ASP A 271 -15.39 -12.02 -9.03
C ASP A 271 -16.03 -13.36 -8.59
N LEU A 272 -16.54 -13.42 -7.36
CA LEU A 272 -17.17 -14.64 -6.84
C LEU A 272 -18.65 -14.79 -7.23
N GLN A 273 -19.28 -13.73 -7.74
CA GLN A 273 -20.65 -13.79 -8.27
C GLN A 273 -20.70 -14.23 -9.74
N THR A 274 -19.58 -14.16 -10.47
CA THR A 274 -19.42 -14.72 -11.82
C THR A 274 -18.39 -15.85 -11.80
N PRO A 275 -18.69 -16.99 -11.15
CA PRO A 275 -17.68 -17.99 -10.85
C PRO A 275 -17.19 -18.70 -12.11
N GLY A 276 -15.88 -18.67 -12.35
CA GLY A 276 -15.07 -19.68 -13.06
C GLY A 276 -15.51 -20.12 -14.46
N ARG A 277 -16.65 -20.81 -14.58
CA ARG A 277 -17.21 -21.29 -15.86
C ARG A 277 -17.73 -20.17 -16.74
N ASP A 278 -18.10 -19.04 -16.13
CA ASP A 278 -18.63 -17.86 -16.83
C ASP A 278 -17.60 -16.71 -16.88
N GLU A 279 -16.39 -16.90 -16.35
CA GLU A 279 -15.33 -15.87 -16.36
C GLU A 279 -15.02 -15.38 -17.78
N TRP A 280 -15.08 -16.28 -18.77
CA TRP A 280 -14.81 -15.95 -20.18
C TRP A 280 -15.80 -14.96 -20.79
N VAL A 281 -16.96 -14.71 -20.16
CA VAL A 281 -17.93 -13.69 -20.61
C VAL A 281 -17.64 -12.31 -20.01
N HIS A 282 -16.67 -12.19 -19.10
CA HIS A 282 -16.29 -10.92 -18.51
C HIS A 282 -15.62 -10.03 -19.56
N ASN A 283 -16.06 -8.77 -19.63
CA ASN A 283 -15.42 -7.79 -20.51
C ASN A 283 -14.09 -7.34 -19.91
N GLU A 284 -13.06 -7.30 -20.73
CA GLU A 284 -11.78 -6.71 -20.32
C GLU A 284 -11.89 -5.20 -20.12
N ASP A 285 -10.97 -4.62 -19.36
CA ASP A 285 -10.77 -3.17 -19.24
C ASP A 285 -10.68 -2.52 -20.63
N VAL A 286 -11.43 -1.44 -20.84
CA VAL A 286 -11.52 -0.73 -22.13
C VAL A 286 -10.16 -0.27 -22.65
N HIS A 287 -9.22 0.05 -21.78
CA HIS A 287 -7.88 0.49 -22.17
C HIS A 287 -7.05 -0.68 -22.69
N LEU A 288 -7.14 -1.84 -22.03
CA LEU A 288 -6.46 -3.07 -22.48
C LEU A 288 -7.05 -3.56 -23.80
N ALA A 289 -8.38 -3.55 -23.92
CA ALA A 289 -9.08 -3.84 -25.17
C ALA A 289 -8.70 -2.86 -26.31
N SER A 290 -8.28 -1.65 -25.97
CA SER A 290 -7.75 -0.64 -26.91
C SER A 290 -6.24 -0.79 -27.20
N GLY A 291 -5.58 -1.81 -26.64
CA GLY A 291 -4.16 -2.10 -26.88
C GLY A 291 -3.18 -1.45 -25.91
N MET A 292 -3.65 -0.80 -24.84
CA MET A 292 -2.78 -0.34 -23.76
C MET A 292 -2.32 -1.52 -22.88
N SER A 293 -1.25 -1.33 -22.12
CA SER A 293 -0.85 -2.24 -21.05
C SER A 293 -0.87 -1.54 -19.69
N CYS A 294 -0.75 -2.32 -18.61
CA CYS A 294 -0.68 -1.78 -17.24
C CYS A 294 0.40 -0.68 -17.12
N ALA A 295 1.55 -0.90 -17.75
CA ALA A 295 2.69 0.01 -17.74
C ALA A 295 2.49 1.30 -18.56
N ASP A 296 1.39 1.46 -19.31
CA ASP A 296 1.07 2.75 -19.94
C ASP A 296 0.57 3.78 -18.93
N CYS A 297 -0.17 3.33 -17.92
CA CYS A 297 -0.66 4.16 -16.81
C CYS A 297 0.27 4.09 -15.60
N HIS A 298 0.79 2.89 -15.28
CA HIS A 298 1.70 2.65 -14.16
C HIS A 298 3.15 2.69 -14.64
N ARG A 299 3.64 3.90 -14.94
CA ARG A 299 5.01 4.12 -15.43
C ARG A 299 5.98 4.34 -14.28
N ASN A 300 7.25 4.04 -14.56
CA ASN A 300 8.36 4.31 -13.66
C ASN A 300 9.63 4.67 -14.43
N GLY A 301 10.55 5.36 -13.75
CA GLY A 301 11.93 5.49 -14.18
C GLY A 301 12.78 4.33 -13.68
N VAL A 302 14.10 4.52 -13.71
CA VAL A 302 15.09 3.58 -13.14
C VAL A 302 14.86 3.37 -11.65
N ASP A 303 14.31 4.35 -10.95
CA ASP A 303 13.92 4.27 -9.54
C ASP A 303 12.82 3.24 -9.23
N HIS A 304 12.13 2.70 -10.25
CA HIS A 304 11.01 1.78 -10.06
C HIS A 304 9.92 2.32 -9.13
N MET A 305 9.74 3.64 -9.09
CA MET A 305 8.62 4.30 -8.45
C MET A 305 7.38 4.13 -9.32
N ILE A 306 6.91 2.87 -9.42
CA ILE A 306 5.77 2.45 -10.24
C ILE A 306 4.54 3.17 -9.74
N GLY A 307 4.18 4.21 -10.47
CA GLY A 307 3.15 5.14 -10.09
C GLY A 307 2.25 5.42 -11.28
N ARG A 308 0.96 5.61 -10.98
CA ARG A 308 0.03 6.28 -11.89
C ARG A 308 -0.19 7.70 -11.38
N GLY A 309 -0.61 8.60 -12.27
CA GLY A 309 -1.07 9.91 -11.82
C GLY A 309 -2.22 9.76 -10.82
N ASP A 310 -2.26 10.64 -9.81
CA ASP A 310 -3.38 10.68 -8.88
C ASP A 310 -4.68 10.91 -9.63
N ILE A 311 -5.74 10.27 -9.15
CA ILE A 311 -7.08 10.45 -9.69
C ILE A 311 -7.50 11.85 -9.26
N GLU A 312 -7.25 12.83 -10.14
CA GLU A 312 -7.70 14.23 -10.00
C GLU A 312 -7.05 14.94 -8.80
N PRO A 313 -5.82 15.48 -8.95
CA PRO A 313 -5.12 16.14 -7.86
C PRO A 313 -5.82 17.47 -7.52
N SER A 314 -6.60 17.47 -6.44
CA SER A 314 -7.13 18.69 -5.82
C SER A 314 -6.14 19.34 -4.84
N GLY A 315 -5.04 18.63 -4.51
CA GLY A 315 -3.96 19.02 -3.61
C GLY A 315 -2.91 17.91 -3.51
N ASN A 316 -1.98 17.98 -2.54
CA ASN A 316 -1.15 16.84 -2.16
C ASN A 316 -2.03 15.84 -1.39
N PRO A 317 -2.38 14.67 -1.95
CA PRO A 317 -3.30 13.74 -1.28
C PRO A 317 -2.65 13.03 -0.09
N HIS A 318 -1.33 13.19 0.10
CA HIS A 318 -0.54 12.48 1.11
C HIS A 318 0.14 13.40 2.13
N GLY A 319 0.03 14.72 1.99
CA GLY A 319 0.61 15.69 2.94
C GLY A 319 2.15 15.71 3.04
N SER A 320 2.85 14.71 2.53
CA SER A 320 4.31 14.56 2.65
C SER A 320 5.06 15.33 1.56
N ALA A 321 6.03 16.16 1.97
CA ALA A 321 6.98 16.83 1.07
C ALA A 321 7.94 15.83 0.40
N ASP A 322 8.35 14.78 1.12
CA ASP A 322 9.23 13.73 0.60
C ASP A 322 8.54 12.88 -0.46
N TYR A 323 7.25 12.61 -0.31
CA TYR A 323 6.44 12.00 -1.36
C TYR A 323 6.48 12.84 -2.65
N LEU A 324 6.23 14.15 -2.56
CA LEU A 324 6.22 15.04 -3.73
C LEU A 324 7.60 15.16 -4.39
N LYS A 325 8.68 15.14 -3.60
CA LYS A 325 10.06 15.17 -4.11
C LYS A 325 10.38 13.96 -4.97
N ASN A 326 9.91 12.77 -4.56
CA ASN A 326 10.21 11.50 -5.24
C ASN A 326 9.19 11.14 -6.33
N PHE A 327 7.92 11.54 -6.21
CA PHE A 327 6.87 11.25 -7.18
C PHE A 327 6.86 12.18 -8.39
N ASP A 328 7.54 13.35 -8.36
CA ASP A 328 7.51 14.39 -9.41
C ASP A 328 6.12 14.52 -10.09
N PRO A 329 5.16 15.20 -9.43
CA PRO A 329 3.78 15.28 -9.90
C PRO A 329 3.62 15.73 -11.36
N LYS A 330 4.55 16.53 -11.88
CA LYS A 330 4.52 16.99 -13.28
C LYS A 330 4.70 15.83 -14.25
N LYS A 331 5.60 14.89 -13.95
CA LYS A 331 5.85 13.71 -14.79
C LYS A 331 4.71 12.71 -14.75
N HIS A 332 3.99 12.61 -13.63
CA HIS A 332 2.91 11.65 -13.46
C HIS A 332 1.52 12.19 -13.81
N ALA A 333 1.35 13.52 -13.88
CA ALA A 333 0.04 14.13 -14.12
C ALA A 333 -0.63 13.68 -15.43
N SER A 334 0.16 13.47 -16.49
CA SER A 334 -0.33 12.96 -17.79
C SER A 334 -0.83 11.52 -17.73
N TYR A 335 -0.48 10.76 -16.69
CA TYR A 335 -0.87 9.34 -16.51
C TYR A 335 -2.02 9.17 -15.51
N SER A 336 -2.81 10.22 -15.31
CA SER A 336 -4.10 10.18 -14.61
C SER A 336 -5.26 10.11 -15.62
N CYS A 337 -6.47 9.77 -15.15
CA CYS A 337 -7.67 9.80 -16.00
C CYS A 337 -7.85 11.19 -16.63
N GLN A 338 -7.75 12.25 -15.83
CA GLN A 338 -7.84 13.63 -16.29
C GLN A 338 -6.68 13.99 -17.23
N GLY A 339 -5.44 13.60 -16.90
CA GLY A 339 -4.27 13.86 -17.74
C GLY A 339 -4.41 13.29 -19.15
N CYS A 340 -4.87 12.05 -19.26
CA CYS A 340 -5.10 11.42 -20.55
C CYS A 340 -6.31 12.02 -21.29
N HIS A 341 -7.45 12.22 -20.63
CA HIS A 341 -8.72 12.54 -21.28
C HIS A 341 -9.01 14.04 -21.42
N LEU A 342 -8.49 14.88 -20.54
CA LEU A 342 -8.78 16.32 -20.49
C LEU A 342 -7.50 17.17 -20.58
N GLY A 343 -6.34 16.55 -20.37
CA GLY A 343 -5.06 17.23 -20.30
C GLY A 343 -4.77 17.81 -18.91
N ASN A 344 -3.54 18.28 -18.75
CA ASN A 344 -3.09 18.99 -17.57
C ASN A 344 -2.63 20.40 -17.97
N PRO A 345 -3.38 21.47 -17.62
CA PRO A 345 -3.00 22.85 -17.92
C PRO A 345 -1.61 23.24 -17.41
N ASN A 346 -1.15 22.60 -16.33
CA ASN A 346 0.13 22.85 -15.69
C ASN A 346 1.29 21.99 -16.24
N ALA A 347 1.04 21.16 -17.26
CA ALA A 347 2.09 20.37 -17.90
C ALA A 347 3.09 21.25 -18.65
N GLU A 348 4.31 20.74 -18.85
CA GLU A 348 5.37 21.51 -19.50
C GLU A 348 5.23 21.52 -21.03
N ASN A 349 4.87 20.38 -21.63
CA ASN A 349 4.69 20.28 -23.08
C ASN A 349 3.23 20.52 -23.50
N GLN A 350 3.05 20.97 -24.75
CA GLN A 350 1.74 21.33 -25.27
C GLN A 350 0.80 20.13 -25.46
N ALA A 351 1.34 18.94 -25.76
CA ALA A 351 0.52 17.75 -25.97
C ALA A 351 -0.18 17.32 -24.69
N ASP A 352 0.54 17.30 -23.57
CA ASP A 352 0.00 16.94 -22.25
C ASP A 352 -1.02 17.97 -21.75
N LYS A 353 -0.92 19.24 -22.18
CA LYS A 353 -1.95 20.26 -21.90
C LYS A 353 -3.26 20.01 -22.61
N MET A 354 -3.23 19.40 -23.80
CA MET A 354 -4.42 19.21 -24.64
C MET A 354 -5.23 17.98 -24.27
N GLY A 355 -4.62 17.00 -23.59
CA GLY A 355 -5.21 15.68 -23.41
C GLY A 355 -5.20 14.87 -24.72
N GLY A 356 -6.01 13.82 -24.77
CA GLY A 356 -6.01 12.86 -25.88
C GLY A 356 -4.80 11.93 -25.89
N HIS A 357 -4.17 11.72 -24.73
CA HIS A 357 -2.97 10.89 -24.62
C HIS A 357 -3.27 9.46 -25.07
N LEU A 358 -2.38 8.86 -25.88
CA LEU A 358 -2.56 7.51 -26.45
C LEU A 358 -3.89 7.31 -27.23
N GLY A 359 -4.49 8.39 -27.73
CA GLY A 359 -5.77 8.33 -28.45
C GLY A 359 -6.99 8.33 -27.53
N ALA A 360 -6.83 8.71 -26.25
CA ALA A 360 -7.94 8.83 -25.32
C ALA A 360 -9.02 9.81 -25.85
N PRO A 361 -10.31 9.45 -25.77
CA PRO A 361 -11.39 10.37 -26.16
C PRO A 361 -11.51 11.54 -25.17
N ILE A 362 -11.86 12.73 -25.67
CA ILE A 362 -12.18 13.88 -24.80
C ILE A 362 -13.67 13.80 -24.40
N PRO A 363 -14.00 13.62 -23.11
CA PRO A 363 -15.37 13.39 -22.70
C PRO A 363 -16.17 14.70 -22.59
N GLU A 364 -17.36 14.74 -23.19
CA GLU A 364 -18.29 15.89 -23.09
C GLU A 364 -19.15 15.84 -21.82
N HIS A 365 -19.39 14.65 -21.26
CA HIS A 365 -20.30 14.38 -20.14
C HIS A 365 -21.68 15.08 -20.22
N LYS A 366 -22.30 15.08 -21.40
CA LYS A 366 -23.60 15.73 -21.64
C LYS A 366 -24.66 15.26 -20.62
N GLY A 367 -25.28 16.21 -19.92
CA GLY A 367 -26.37 15.95 -18.97
C GLY A 367 -25.94 15.67 -17.53
N ILE A 368 -24.65 15.59 -17.24
CA ILE A 368 -24.13 15.45 -15.87
C ILE A 368 -23.84 16.84 -15.27
N PRO A 369 -24.47 17.23 -14.14
CA PRO A 369 -24.19 18.50 -13.47
C PRO A 369 -22.76 18.58 -12.94
N ALA A 370 -22.15 19.78 -13.01
CA ALA A 370 -20.75 20.02 -12.65
C ALA A 370 -20.37 19.57 -11.22
N VAL A 371 -21.29 19.67 -10.26
CA VAL A 371 -21.10 19.21 -8.87
C VAL A 371 -20.66 17.74 -8.76
N HIS A 372 -21.00 16.89 -9.74
CA HIS A 372 -20.56 15.50 -9.74
C HIS A 372 -19.04 15.40 -9.90
N PHE A 373 -18.41 16.26 -10.70
CA PHE A 373 -16.95 16.25 -10.87
C PHE A 373 -16.22 16.86 -9.67
N GLU A 374 -16.92 17.61 -8.81
CA GLU A 374 -16.38 18.10 -7.54
C GLU A 374 -16.44 17.03 -6.44
N LYS A 375 -17.43 16.12 -6.50
CA LYS A 375 -17.74 15.15 -5.43
C LYS A 375 -17.40 13.70 -5.76
N LEU A 376 -17.38 13.33 -7.03
CA LEU A 376 -17.15 11.95 -7.50
C LEU A 376 -15.87 11.91 -8.32
N SER A 377 -15.12 10.81 -8.19
CA SER A 377 -14.00 10.52 -9.08
C SER A 377 -14.50 10.04 -10.44
N CYS A 378 -13.68 10.16 -11.49
CA CYS A 378 -13.91 9.45 -12.77
C CYS A 378 -14.26 7.96 -12.55
N THR A 379 -13.58 7.31 -11.60
CA THR A 379 -13.72 5.87 -11.35
C THR A 379 -15.07 5.50 -10.73
N ALA A 380 -15.77 6.44 -10.06
CA ALA A 380 -17.11 6.20 -9.51
C ALA A 380 -18.11 5.72 -10.57
N CYS A 381 -18.04 6.29 -11.77
CA CYS A 381 -18.93 5.91 -12.86
C CYS A 381 -18.30 4.88 -13.81
N HIS A 382 -16.96 4.82 -13.87
CA HIS A 382 -16.24 4.09 -14.91
C HIS A 382 -15.50 2.83 -14.45
N SER A 383 -15.31 2.55 -13.17
CA SER A 383 -14.43 1.44 -12.72
C SER A 383 -15.12 0.40 -11.85
N GLY A 384 -14.56 -0.81 -11.85
CA GLY A 384 -14.99 -1.93 -11.00
C GLY A 384 -16.30 -2.58 -11.45
N ARG A 385 -17.04 -3.14 -10.51
CA ARG A 385 -18.39 -3.66 -10.73
C ARG A 385 -19.42 -2.51 -10.68
N LEU A 386 -20.57 -2.68 -11.35
CA LEU A 386 -21.70 -1.77 -11.15
C LEU A 386 -22.35 -2.02 -9.77
N PRO A 387 -22.88 -0.97 -9.10
CA PRO A 387 -23.53 -1.15 -7.81
C PRO A 387 -24.80 -2.00 -7.92
N GLU A 388 -24.98 -2.91 -6.96
CA GLU A 388 -26.19 -3.71 -6.75
C GLU A 388 -26.68 -3.53 -5.31
N GLU A 389 -27.89 -4.03 -5.00
CA GLU A 389 -28.49 -3.86 -3.67
C GLU A 389 -27.53 -4.29 -2.54
N ASN A 390 -26.77 -5.36 -2.77
CA ASN A 390 -25.71 -5.81 -1.87
C ASN A 390 -24.38 -5.80 -2.59
N THR A 391 -23.31 -5.47 -1.86
CA THR A 391 -21.94 -5.64 -2.35
C THR A 391 -21.62 -7.10 -2.68
N ALA A 392 -20.76 -7.30 -3.67
CA ALA A 392 -20.18 -8.58 -4.04
C ALA A 392 -18.92 -8.90 -3.23
N ARG A 393 -18.37 -10.09 -3.47
CA ARG A 393 -17.06 -10.50 -2.99
C ARG A 393 -16.12 -10.79 -4.16
N VAL A 394 -14.85 -10.50 -3.95
CA VAL A 394 -13.77 -10.83 -4.87
C VAL A 394 -12.64 -11.56 -4.16
N ARG A 395 -11.80 -12.24 -4.93
CA ARG A 395 -10.50 -12.75 -4.49
C ARG A 395 -9.38 -12.07 -5.26
N THR A 396 -8.38 -11.56 -4.56
CA THR A 396 -7.14 -11.08 -5.18
C THR A 396 -6.05 -12.15 -5.19
N ALA A 397 -5.15 -12.12 -6.17
CA ALA A 397 -4.08 -13.11 -6.30
C ALA A 397 -3.13 -13.11 -5.10
N ARG A 398 -2.70 -11.94 -4.61
CA ARG A 398 -1.80 -11.82 -3.44
C ARG A 398 -2.38 -12.39 -2.15
N MET A 399 -3.63 -12.05 -1.83
CA MET A 399 -4.27 -12.50 -0.58
C MET A 399 -4.69 -13.98 -0.66
N HIS A 400 -5.26 -14.41 -1.79
CA HIS A 400 -5.90 -15.73 -1.93
C HIS A 400 -5.03 -16.78 -2.61
N LYS A 401 -3.82 -16.38 -3.02
CA LYS A 401 -2.82 -17.23 -3.66
C LYS A 401 -3.28 -17.79 -5.03
N LEU A 402 -4.05 -16.98 -5.78
CA LEU A 402 -4.50 -17.34 -7.14
C LEU A 402 -3.30 -17.50 -8.10
N GLY A 403 -3.47 -18.18 -9.24
CA GLY A 403 -2.40 -18.30 -10.23
C GLY A 403 -1.27 -19.30 -9.88
N LEU A 404 -1.33 -19.94 -8.71
CA LEU A 404 -0.47 -21.08 -8.38
C LEU A 404 -0.99 -22.35 -9.09
N HIS A 405 -0.08 -23.11 -9.70
CA HIS A 405 -0.42 -24.28 -10.51
C HIS A 405 0.18 -25.58 -9.96
N GLY A 406 -0.53 -26.70 -10.06
CA GLY A 406 0.00 -28.01 -9.67
C GLY A 406 -0.16 -28.30 -8.17
N ARG A 407 0.84 -28.95 -7.57
CA ARG A 407 0.74 -29.49 -6.19
C ARG A 407 0.82 -28.45 -5.08
N HIS A 408 1.29 -27.25 -5.38
CA HIS A 408 1.31 -26.10 -4.47
C HIS A 408 0.17 -25.11 -4.75
N ALA A 409 -0.81 -25.50 -5.56
CA ALA A 409 -2.01 -24.71 -5.75
C ALA A 409 -2.71 -24.57 -4.39
N MET A 410 -2.74 -23.34 -3.88
CA MET A 410 -3.46 -22.97 -2.68
C MET A 410 -4.49 -21.94 -3.09
N ASN A 411 -5.75 -22.17 -2.76
CA ASN A 411 -6.80 -21.18 -2.99
C ASN A 411 -7.52 -20.94 -1.67
N LYS A 412 -7.18 -19.83 -1.01
CA LYS A 412 -7.76 -19.49 0.29
C LYS A 412 -9.17 -18.94 0.09
N GLN A 413 -10.04 -19.20 1.06
CA GLN A 413 -11.39 -18.60 1.11
C GLN A 413 -11.38 -17.24 1.82
N LEU A 414 -10.55 -17.11 2.86
CA LEU A 414 -10.34 -15.86 3.61
C LEU A 414 -9.00 -15.20 3.20
N PRO A 415 -8.91 -13.85 3.29
CA PRO A 415 -9.89 -12.91 3.86
C PRO A 415 -11.05 -12.59 2.90
N HIS A 416 -12.23 -12.19 3.38
CA HIS A 416 -13.27 -11.73 2.46
C HIS A 416 -13.01 -10.29 2.00
N VAL A 417 -12.90 -10.10 0.69
CA VAL A 417 -12.80 -8.77 0.08
C VAL A 417 -14.14 -8.37 -0.51
N VAL A 418 -14.74 -7.32 0.04
CA VAL A 418 -16.04 -6.77 -0.36
C VAL A 418 -15.87 -5.70 -1.43
N THR A 419 -16.73 -5.70 -2.46
CA THR A 419 -16.66 -4.76 -3.59
C THR A 419 -18.00 -4.59 -4.33
N PRO A 420 -18.28 -3.47 -5.02
CA PRO A 420 -17.63 -2.19 -4.88
C PRO A 420 -18.22 -1.44 -3.67
N VAL A 421 -17.37 -0.84 -2.84
CA VAL A 421 -17.79 0.08 -1.77
C VAL A 421 -17.50 1.51 -2.22
N PHE A 422 -18.54 2.33 -2.39
CA PHE A 422 -18.38 3.75 -2.74
C PHE A 422 -18.02 4.56 -1.50
N ALA A 423 -16.72 4.75 -1.30
CA ALA A 423 -16.17 5.42 -0.14
C ALA A 423 -15.46 6.73 -0.50
N LYS A 424 -15.34 7.61 0.49
CA LYS A 424 -14.57 8.85 0.36
C LYS A 424 -13.08 8.54 0.28
N MET A 425 -12.42 9.11 -0.72
CA MET A 425 -10.99 9.01 -1.00
C MET A 425 -10.22 10.12 -0.28
N ALA A 426 -8.89 9.99 -0.22
CA ALA A 426 -8.00 10.99 0.39
C ALA A 426 -8.12 12.41 -0.24
N ASN A 427 -8.48 12.51 -1.52
CA ASN A 427 -8.72 13.78 -2.21
C ASN A 427 -10.11 14.40 -1.91
N GLY A 428 -10.91 13.77 -1.04
CA GLY A 428 -12.25 14.19 -0.62
C GLY A 428 -13.40 13.77 -1.55
N LYS A 429 -13.11 13.13 -2.69
CA LYS A 429 -14.12 12.63 -3.63
C LYS A 429 -14.54 11.20 -3.32
N ILE A 430 -15.69 10.76 -3.83
CA ILE A 430 -16.17 9.40 -3.68
C ILE A 430 -15.74 8.57 -4.90
N GLY A 431 -15.22 7.36 -4.63
CA GLY A 431 -14.85 6.39 -5.65
C GLY A 431 -15.11 4.95 -5.18
N PRO A 432 -15.06 3.96 -6.09
CA PRO A 432 -15.24 2.57 -5.74
C PRO A 432 -13.99 2.04 -5.03
N HIS A 433 -14.18 1.25 -3.99
CA HIS A 433 -13.13 0.64 -3.19
C HIS A 433 -13.38 -0.87 -3.03
N ASN A 434 -12.29 -1.61 -2.91
CA ASN A 434 -12.31 -2.90 -2.25
C ASN A 434 -12.15 -2.67 -0.74
N MET A 435 -12.71 -3.58 0.06
CA MET A 435 -12.75 -3.41 1.51
C MET A 435 -12.60 -4.74 2.24
N ILE A 436 -11.90 -4.74 3.38
CA ILE A 436 -11.79 -5.88 4.32
C ILE A 436 -12.11 -5.38 5.72
N TRP A 437 -12.88 -6.17 6.47
CA TRP A 437 -13.09 -5.96 7.89
C TRP A 437 -11.92 -6.55 8.69
N PRO A 438 -11.24 -5.83 9.59
CA PRO A 438 -10.25 -6.48 10.44
C PRO A 438 -10.93 -7.46 11.41
N SER A 439 -10.22 -8.56 11.74
CA SER A 439 -10.59 -9.45 12.84
C SER A 439 -9.31 -9.93 13.51
N PHE A 440 -9.02 -9.60 14.76
CA PHE A 440 -7.78 -10.03 15.41
C PHE A 440 -7.82 -9.87 16.93
N TRP A 441 -7.01 -10.66 17.62
CA TRP A 441 -6.68 -10.48 19.04
C TRP A 441 -5.58 -9.45 19.15
N GLY A 442 -5.68 -8.57 20.13
CA GLY A 442 -4.75 -7.46 20.29
C GLY A 442 -4.64 -7.02 21.73
N THR A 443 -3.85 -5.98 21.93
CA THR A 443 -3.76 -5.25 23.18
C THR A 443 -4.00 -3.78 22.95
N ARG A 444 -4.66 -3.13 23.90
CA ARG A 444 -4.66 -1.68 24.02
C ARG A 444 -3.30 -1.29 24.58
N TYR A 445 -2.44 -0.84 23.69
CA TYR A 445 -1.08 -0.42 23.98
C TYR A 445 -1.07 1.04 24.42
N GLN A 446 -0.51 1.29 25.59
CA GLN A 446 -0.20 2.63 26.08
C GLN A 446 1.30 2.85 25.91
N PRO A 447 1.74 3.73 24.99
CA PRO A 447 3.15 4.00 24.79
C PRO A 447 3.82 4.38 26.12
N SER A 448 4.91 3.67 26.44
CA SER A 448 5.73 3.96 27.61
C SER A 448 7.21 3.77 27.26
N PHE A 449 7.92 4.87 27.01
CA PHE A 449 9.32 4.85 26.58
C PHE A 449 10.06 6.14 26.94
N TRP A 450 11.38 6.02 27.07
CA TRP A 450 12.30 7.16 27.22
C TRP A 450 12.77 7.60 25.84
N GLY A 451 12.91 8.91 25.63
CA GLY A 451 13.25 9.42 24.32
C GLY A 451 13.83 10.83 24.33
N THR A 452 14.00 11.37 23.13
CA THR A 452 14.32 12.78 22.92
C THR A 452 13.28 13.45 22.03
N LYS A 453 13.10 14.74 22.22
CA LYS A 453 12.21 15.58 21.44
C LYS A 453 13.03 16.63 20.69
N THR A 454 12.84 16.71 19.37
CA THR A 454 13.46 17.72 18.51
C THR A 454 12.36 18.38 17.66
N GLY A 455 12.05 19.64 17.92
CA GLY A 455 10.83 20.27 17.38
C GLY A 455 9.59 19.57 17.95
N ASP A 456 8.70 19.08 17.09
CA ASP A 456 7.53 18.26 17.48
C ASP A 456 7.78 16.75 17.39
N ALA A 457 8.90 16.32 16.80
CA ALA A 457 9.24 14.91 16.67
C ALA A 457 9.73 14.36 18.02
N VAL A 458 9.17 13.22 18.43
CA VAL A 458 9.57 12.47 19.62
C VAL A 458 10.11 11.13 19.17
N THR A 459 11.35 10.83 19.54
CA THR A 459 12.06 9.62 19.12
C THR A 459 12.47 8.83 20.37
N PRO A 460 12.17 7.52 20.45
CA PRO A 460 12.69 6.65 21.50
C PRO A 460 14.21 6.71 21.58
N LEU A 461 14.77 6.45 22.76
CA LEU A 461 16.22 6.35 22.91
C LEU A 461 16.77 5.18 22.08
N PRO A 462 17.99 5.32 21.55
CA PRO A 462 18.78 4.17 21.13
C PRO A 462 18.92 3.16 22.28
N PHE A 463 18.94 1.88 21.94
CA PHE A 463 19.03 0.75 22.88
C PHE A 463 20.13 0.93 23.95
N GLU A 464 21.33 1.36 23.53
CA GLU A 464 22.49 1.58 24.41
C GLU A 464 22.21 2.59 25.55
N LEU A 465 21.37 3.59 25.28
CA LEU A 465 20.97 4.59 26.28
C LEU A 465 19.78 4.10 27.11
N GLU A 466 18.99 3.15 26.61
CA GLU A 466 17.89 2.52 27.34
C GLU A 466 18.43 1.58 28.43
N ASP A 467 19.48 0.80 28.15
CA ASP A 467 20.15 -0.06 29.15
C ASP A 467 20.64 0.75 30.37
N MET A 468 21.26 1.91 30.12
CA MET A 468 21.66 2.84 31.19
C MET A 468 20.47 3.27 32.06
N VAL A 469 19.29 3.44 31.47
CA VAL A 469 18.06 3.79 32.20
C VAL A 469 17.53 2.60 33.00
N VAL A 470 17.54 1.39 32.41
CA VAL A 470 17.19 0.14 33.11
C VAL A 470 18.06 -0.02 34.36
N ASP A 471 19.37 0.10 34.19
CA ASP A 471 20.35 -0.03 35.27
C ASP A 471 20.10 1.01 36.36
N HIS A 472 19.93 2.28 35.99
CA HIS A 472 19.66 3.34 36.97
C HIS A 472 18.35 3.14 37.76
N LEU A 473 17.32 2.62 37.10
CA LEU A 473 16.03 2.36 37.73
C LEU A 473 16.05 1.11 38.61
N SER A 474 16.91 0.14 38.32
CA SER A 474 17.10 -1.09 39.12
C SER A 474 17.96 -0.86 40.37
N GLU A 475 19.06 -0.08 40.28
CA GLU A 475 19.93 0.24 41.42
C GLU A 475 19.23 1.01 42.56
N LYS A 476 18.17 1.75 42.24
CA LYS A 476 17.40 2.55 43.21
C LYS A 476 16.14 1.86 43.75
N ALA A 477 15.86 0.61 43.36
CA ALA A 477 14.71 -0.14 43.87
C ALA A 477 14.94 -0.70 45.30
N ASP A 478 16.20 -0.73 45.76
CA ASP A 478 16.58 -1.20 47.09
C ASP A 478 16.36 -0.11 48.16
N GLY A 479 15.11 0.16 48.57
CA GLY A 479 14.89 0.96 49.78
C GLY A 479 13.54 1.63 50.07
N GLU A 480 12.53 1.60 49.19
CA GLU A 480 11.23 2.25 49.46
C GLU A 480 10.02 1.31 49.28
N ASP A 481 9.06 1.46 50.21
CA ASP A 481 7.88 0.62 50.42
C ASP A 481 7.06 0.36 49.13
N THR A 482 7.04 -0.91 48.71
CA THR A 482 6.23 -1.42 47.60
C THR A 482 4.79 -1.68 48.07
N GLU A 483 3.96 -0.64 48.17
CA GLU A 483 2.50 -0.80 48.32
C GLU A 483 1.67 -0.04 47.27
N SER A 484 2.29 0.33 46.14
CA SER A 484 1.57 0.78 44.94
C SER A 484 2.22 0.21 43.68
N ASP A 485 1.38 -0.13 42.70
CA ASP A 485 1.69 -0.67 41.36
C ASP A 485 3.12 -0.34 40.88
N PRO A 486 4.03 -1.35 40.78
CA PRO A 486 5.44 -1.14 40.42
C PRO A 486 5.65 -0.53 39.04
N THR A 487 4.62 -0.52 38.18
CA THR A 487 4.66 0.05 36.82
C THR A 487 4.57 1.58 36.78
N LYS A 488 4.25 2.23 37.91
CA LYS A 488 4.04 3.69 37.98
C LYS A 488 5.22 4.41 38.63
N LEU A 489 6.12 4.94 37.80
CA LEU A 489 7.25 5.75 38.27
C LEU A 489 6.77 7.03 38.99
N SER A 490 7.44 7.39 40.09
CA SER A 490 7.21 8.67 40.77
C SER A 490 7.81 9.83 39.98
N ASP A 491 7.25 11.04 40.13
CA ASP A 491 7.76 12.26 39.47
C ASP A 491 9.25 12.50 39.79
N GLU A 492 9.71 12.09 40.96
CA GLU A 492 11.11 12.16 41.40
C GLU A 492 12.00 11.20 40.60
N ARG A 493 11.56 9.94 40.41
CA ARG A 493 12.27 8.97 39.56
C ARG A 493 12.28 9.43 38.10
N ILE A 494 11.17 9.95 37.60
CA ILE A 494 11.10 10.49 36.23
C ILE A 494 12.10 11.64 36.05
N THR A 495 12.10 12.60 36.98
CA THR A 495 13.02 13.74 36.95
C THR A 495 14.49 13.29 37.00
N ALA A 496 14.81 12.28 37.82
CA ALA A 496 16.16 11.75 37.93
C ALA A 496 16.66 11.15 36.62
N VAL A 497 15.83 10.35 35.94
CA VAL A 497 16.18 9.73 34.65
C VAL A 497 16.29 10.78 33.54
N LEU A 498 15.37 11.75 33.45
CA LEU A 498 15.47 12.82 32.46
C LEU A 498 16.77 13.64 32.61
N LYS A 499 17.22 13.86 33.85
CA LYS A 499 18.52 14.50 34.14
C LYS A 499 19.71 13.60 33.78
N LEU A 500 19.58 12.28 33.91
CA LEU A 500 20.60 11.32 33.49
C LEU A 500 20.78 11.36 31.97
N ILE A 501 19.68 11.28 31.22
CA ILE A 501 19.67 11.36 29.75
C ILE A 501 20.27 12.69 29.28
N ALA A 502 19.90 13.80 29.94
CA ALA A 502 20.46 15.13 29.64
C ALA A 502 21.99 15.21 29.81
N LYS A 503 22.57 14.41 30.72
CA LYS A 503 24.02 14.37 30.98
C LYS A 503 24.74 13.39 30.05
N GLY A 504 24.14 12.24 29.74
CA GLY A 504 24.71 11.22 28.86
C GLY A 504 24.82 11.64 27.40
N GLY A 505 23.95 12.55 26.92
CA GLY A 505 24.01 13.09 25.55
C GLY A 505 25.02 14.23 25.33
N GLY A 506 25.85 14.55 26.32
CA GLY A 506 26.73 15.73 26.32
C GLY A 506 28.17 15.52 25.81
N ASP A 507 28.64 14.29 25.72
CA ASP A 507 30.04 13.97 25.37
C ASP A 507 30.09 13.29 23.99
N GLN A 508 29.93 14.07 22.92
CA GLN A 508 30.55 13.68 21.65
C GLN A 508 32.02 14.07 21.75
N GLU A 509 32.92 13.07 21.77
CA GLU A 509 34.37 13.26 21.71
C GLU A 509 34.72 14.22 20.58
N GLU A 510 35.31 15.37 20.95
CA GLU A 510 36.08 16.18 20.01
C GLU A 510 37.23 15.30 19.49
N VAL A 511 37.07 14.77 18.28
CA VAL A 511 38.18 14.17 17.55
C VAL A 511 39.18 15.31 17.27
N GLU A 512 40.27 15.35 18.04
CA GLU A 512 41.44 16.17 17.77
C GLU A 512 41.95 15.85 16.36
N ASN A 513 41.63 16.71 15.40
CA ASN A 513 42.23 16.66 14.07
C ASN A 513 43.64 17.25 14.14
N GLU A 514 44.67 16.40 13.98
CA GLU A 514 46.01 16.85 13.61
C GLU A 514 45.98 17.62 12.28
N PRO A 515 46.79 18.69 12.12
CA PRO A 515 46.66 19.58 10.97
C PRO A 515 47.44 19.06 9.75
N PRO A 516 46.90 19.13 8.52
CA PRO A 516 47.73 19.20 7.33
C PRO A 516 48.03 20.67 6.99
N GLY A 517 49.26 20.90 6.56
CA GLY A 517 49.84 22.23 6.36
C GLY A 517 49.26 23.07 5.22
N ASP A 518 49.54 24.37 5.38
CA ASP A 518 49.80 25.40 4.37
C ASP A 518 48.97 25.43 3.08
N ALA A 519 47.91 26.24 3.08
CA ALA A 519 47.49 27.03 1.91
C ALA A 519 46.70 28.29 2.33
N GLU A 520 46.97 29.40 1.65
CA GLU A 520 46.53 30.79 1.88
C GLU A 520 45.02 31.07 1.68
N PRO A 521 44.49 32.23 2.13
CA PRO A 521 43.06 32.42 2.41
C PRO A 521 42.29 33.09 1.25
N GLU A 522 41.07 32.62 0.97
CA GLU A 522 40.08 33.40 0.21
C GLU A 522 38.69 33.38 0.87
N ALA A 523 38.32 34.57 1.35
CA ALA A 523 36.99 35.20 1.41
C ALA A 523 35.79 34.41 1.97
N GLU A 524 35.51 34.69 3.25
CA GLU A 524 34.26 34.41 3.95
C GLU A 524 33.03 35.02 3.26
N LYS A 525 32.03 34.18 3.01
CA LYS A 525 30.62 34.57 3.07
C LYS A 525 30.01 33.82 4.25
N GLU A 526 29.78 34.53 5.34
CA GLU A 526 28.98 34.08 6.47
C GLU A 526 27.55 33.79 5.98
N ALA A 527 27.22 32.50 5.86
CA ALA A 527 25.86 32.03 6.03
C ALA A 527 25.70 31.73 7.52
N GLU A 528 24.78 32.42 8.20
CA GLU A 528 24.31 32.04 9.52
C GLU A 528 23.87 30.56 9.46
N LYS A 529 24.69 29.65 9.99
CA LYS A 529 24.22 28.32 10.37
C LYS A 529 23.27 28.54 11.54
N GLU A 530 21.96 28.43 11.30
CA GLU A 530 21.00 28.18 12.38
C GLU A 530 21.53 26.99 13.19
N ALA A 531 21.79 27.21 14.48
CA ALA A 531 22.19 26.15 15.39
C ALA A 531 21.06 25.10 15.42
N GLU A 532 21.38 23.84 15.13
CA GLU A 532 20.41 22.76 15.22
C GLU A 532 19.80 22.73 16.64
N PRO A 533 18.46 22.60 16.76
CA PRO A 533 17.80 22.58 18.06
C PRO A 533 18.32 21.39 18.86
N LYS A 534 18.82 21.66 20.07
CA LYS A 534 19.30 20.59 20.97
C LYS A 534 18.14 19.64 21.33
N PRO A 535 18.34 18.31 21.23
CA PRO A 535 17.33 17.33 21.60
C PRO A 535 17.01 17.42 23.09
N GLU A 536 15.72 17.55 23.43
CA GLU A 536 15.23 17.61 24.81
C GLU A 536 14.87 16.21 25.32
N PRO A 537 15.40 15.74 26.47
CA PRO A 537 14.99 14.47 27.05
C PRO A 537 13.52 14.44 27.44
N VAL A 538 12.82 13.38 27.07
CA VAL A 538 11.40 13.19 27.36
C VAL A 538 11.10 11.78 27.82
N PHE A 539 10.00 11.63 28.55
CA PHE A 539 9.43 10.35 28.91
C PHE A 539 7.97 10.32 28.46
N VAL A 540 7.60 9.32 27.69
CA VAL A 540 6.21 9.11 27.29
C VAL A 540 5.63 8.04 28.20
N SER A 541 4.49 8.31 28.84
CA SER A 541 3.76 7.29 29.62
C SER A 541 2.34 7.75 29.97
N GLY A 542 1.39 6.82 30.01
CA GLY A 542 0.03 7.07 30.49
C GLY A 542 -0.70 8.20 29.77
N GLY A 543 -0.53 8.29 28.44
CA GLY A 543 -1.18 9.32 27.61
C GLY A 543 -0.56 10.71 27.71
N LYS A 544 0.64 10.84 28.29
CA LYS A 544 1.34 12.11 28.44
C LYS A 544 2.80 12.01 28.04
N LEU A 545 3.34 13.13 27.59
CA LEU A 545 4.76 13.38 27.44
C LEU A 545 5.25 14.22 28.63
N TYR A 546 6.26 13.73 29.31
CA TYR A 546 6.94 14.36 30.43
C TYR A 546 8.28 14.94 29.97
N SER A 547 8.57 16.16 30.40
CA SER A 547 9.79 16.92 30.05
C SER A 547 10.22 17.81 31.21
N LEU A 548 11.45 18.36 31.16
CA LEU A 548 11.97 19.24 32.20
C LEU A 548 12.04 20.70 31.74
N ARG A 549 11.45 21.59 32.53
CA ARG A 549 11.64 23.04 32.39
C ARG A 549 12.37 23.58 33.60
N GLY A 550 13.69 23.66 33.51
CA GLY A 550 14.55 23.85 34.68
C GLY A 550 14.55 22.57 35.53
N ASP A 551 14.18 22.67 36.81
CA ASP A 551 14.05 21.51 37.71
C ASP A 551 12.60 20.99 37.85
N ALA A 552 11.64 21.61 37.17
CA ALA A 552 10.24 21.22 37.25
C ALA A 552 9.86 20.24 36.15
N LEU A 553 9.20 19.14 36.54
CA LEU A 553 8.60 18.17 35.62
C LEU A 553 7.30 18.75 35.05
N ILE A 554 7.19 18.79 33.72
CA ILE A 554 5.99 19.20 33.01
C ILE A 554 5.42 18.00 32.26
N SER A 555 4.10 17.83 32.30
CA SER A 555 3.40 16.85 31.48
C SER A 555 2.44 17.52 30.50
N THR A 556 2.45 17.08 29.25
CA THR A 556 1.58 17.58 28.18
C THR A 556 0.97 16.43 27.40
N ALA A 557 -0.21 16.64 26.81
CA ALA A 557 -0.73 15.73 25.80
C ALA A 557 0.17 15.77 24.55
N HIS A 558 0.40 14.62 23.92
CA HIS A 558 1.24 14.49 22.73
C HIS A 558 0.82 13.26 21.94
N GLU A 559 0.84 13.34 20.60
CA GLU A 559 0.45 12.23 19.71
C GLU A 559 1.28 10.96 19.96
N ALA A 560 2.58 11.11 20.23
CA ALA A 560 3.46 10.01 20.64
C ALA A 560 2.99 9.23 21.89
N ALA A 561 2.09 9.79 22.69
CA ALA A 561 1.51 9.16 23.87
C ALA A 561 0.11 8.58 23.63
N ASP A 562 -0.43 8.70 22.42
CA ASP A 562 -1.78 8.25 22.10
C ASP A 562 -1.90 6.73 22.25
N THR A 563 -3.00 6.30 22.85
CA THR A 563 -3.29 4.88 23.05
C THR A 563 -3.69 4.26 21.72
N THR A 564 -3.06 3.15 21.35
CA THR A 564 -3.32 2.45 20.10
C THR A 564 -3.68 0.99 20.35
N ILE A 565 -4.27 0.33 19.37
CA ILE A 565 -4.51 -1.11 19.43
C ILE A 565 -3.41 -1.80 18.64
N LYS A 566 -2.62 -2.65 19.29
CA LYS A 566 -1.61 -3.49 18.62
C LYS A 566 -2.12 -4.92 18.45
N PRO A 567 -2.02 -5.54 17.27
CA PRO A 567 -2.42 -6.93 17.10
C PRO A 567 -1.43 -7.87 17.79
N LEU A 568 -1.90 -9.05 18.18
CA LEU A 568 -1.04 -10.13 18.66
C LEU A 568 -0.70 -11.09 17.51
N ALA A 569 0.52 -11.62 17.53
CA ALA A 569 0.95 -12.63 16.58
C ALA A 569 0.05 -13.89 16.69
N PRO A 570 -0.44 -14.48 15.58
CA PRO A 570 -1.29 -15.68 15.61
C PRO A 570 -0.66 -16.87 16.35
N GLY A 571 0.68 -16.99 16.32
CA GLY A 571 1.41 -18.03 17.05
C GLY A 571 1.20 -17.92 18.56
N LEU A 572 1.37 -16.72 19.12
CA LEU A 572 1.14 -16.43 20.54
C LEU A 572 -0.32 -16.67 20.93
N VAL A 573 -1.27 -16.32 20.05
CA VAL A 573 -2.70 -16.60 20.30
C VAL A 573 -2.97 -18.10 20.36
N ARG A 574 -2.34 -18.90 19.50
CA ARG A 574 -2.49 -20.37 19.55
C ARG A 574 -1.90 -20.96 20.82
N GLU A 575 -0.76 -20.47 21.25
CA GLU A 575 -0.09 -20.91 22.48
C GLU A 575 -0.96 -20.67 23.71
N ILE A 576 -1.51 -19.45 23.85
CA ILE A 576 -2.26 -19.06 25.05
C ILE A 576 -3.71 -19.55 25.02
N ALA A 577 -4.36 -19.50 23.85
CA ALA A 577 -5.81 -19.64 23.72
C ALA A 577 -6.25 -20.77 22.77
N GLY A 578 -5.34 -21.66 22.38
CA GLY A 578 -5.60 -22.72 21.39
C GLY A 578 -6.78 -23.63 21.76
N ASP A 579 -6.88 -24.01 23.03
CA ASP A 579 -7.94 -24.87 23.55
C ASP A 579 -9.31 -24.18 23.52
N GLU A 580 -9.41 -22.96 24.04
CA GLU A 580 -10.65 -22.17 24.08
C GLU A 580 -11.19 -21.86 22.67
N LEU A 581 -10.27 -21.65 21.72
CA LEU A 581 -10.59 -21.39 20.32
C LEU A 581 -10.86 -22.67 19.50
N GLY A 582 -10.62 -23.85 20.08
CA GLY A 582 -10.79 -25.14 19.43
C GLY A 582 -9.91 -25.28 18.19
N VAL A 583 -8.65 -24.86 18.27
CA VAL A 583 -7.71 -24.84 17.13
C VAL A 583 -7.53 -26.24 16.50
N GLU A 584 -7.51 -27.28 17.34
CA GLU A 584 -7.35 -28.68 16.94
C GLU A 584 -8.65 -29.33 16.42
N ASN A 585 -9.80 -28.64 16.48
CA ASN A 585 -11.05 -29.20 15.98
C ASN A 585 -10.99 -29.36 14.45
N GLU A 586 -10.98 -30.59 13.94
CA GLU A 586 -10.90 -30.86 12.50
C GLU A 586 -12.11 -30.34 11.71
N ASN A 587 -13.31 -30.37 12.29
CA ASN A 587 -14.57 -30.02 11.63
C ASN A 587 -15.39 -29.00 12.44
N PRO A 588 -14.88 -27.77 12.59
CA PRO A 588 -15.55 -26.78 13.43
C PRO A 588 -16.73 -26.15 12.67
N GLU A 589 -17.75 -25.71 13.41
CA GLU A 589 -18.91 -25.04 12.83
C GLU A 589 -18.49 -23.72 12.16
N ARG A 590 -19.06 -23.47 10.98
CA ARG A 590 -18.75 -22.27 10.20
C ARG A 590 -19.96 -21.37 10.01
N VAL A 591 -19.74 -20.07 10.16
CA VAL A 591 -20.68 -19.02 9.80
C VAL A 591 -20.00 -18.18 8.73
N ASN A 592 -20.55 -18.19 7.51
CA ASN A 592 -20.03 -17.37 6.43
C ASN A 592 -18.52 -17.60 6.19
N ASP A 593 -18.11 -18.87 6.01
CA ASP A 593 -16.71 -19.35 5.87
C ASP A 593 -15.79 -19.19 7.10
N TRP A 594 -16.13 -18.32 8.05
CA TRP A 594 -15.46 -18.22 9.35
C TRP A 594 -15.74 -19.43 10.22
N ILE A 595 -14.77 -19.80 11.05
CA ILE A 595 -15.09 -20.64 12.19
C ILE A 595 -15.76 -19.75 13.25
N ALA A 596 -16.98 -20.11 13.67
CA ALA A 596 -17.78 -19.28 14.55
C ALA A 596 -17.07 -18.97 15.87
N LEU A 597 -17.31 -17.77 16.41
CA LEU A 597 -16.83 -17.33 17.71
C LEU A 597 -18.00 -16.81 18.55
N THR A 598 -18.12 -17.25 19.79
CA THR A 598 -19.15 -16.78 20.72
C THR A 598 -18.62 -15.66 21.62
N GLU A 599 -19.51 -14.82 22.17
CA GLU A 599 -19.12 -13.78 23.14
C GLU A 599 -18.48 -14.40 24.41
N ASP A 600 -18.94 -15.59 24.83
CA ASP A 600 -18.34 -16.32 25.95
C ASP A 600 -16.89 -16.74 25.67
N GLN A 601 -16.63 -17.25 24.45
CA GLN A 601 -15.25 -17.59 24.04
C GLN A 601 -14.38 -16.33 24.01
N ILE A 602 -14.88 -15.20 23.49
CA ILE A 602 -14.14 -13.94 23.52
C ILE A 602 -13.77 -13.57 24.95
N LEU A 603 -14.74 -13.56 25.86
CA LEU A 603 -14.49 -13.23 27.26
C LEU A 603 -13.46 -14.14 27.92
N ASN A 604 -13.50 -15.45 27.65
CA ASN A 604 -12.55 -16.41 28.22
C ASN A 604 -11.14 -16.20 27.69
N VAL A 605 -10.98 -15.99 26.38
CA VAL A 605 -9.67 -15.71 25.78
C VAL A 605 -9.09 -14.40 26.30
N LEU A 606 -9.90 -13.34 26.42
CA LEU A 606 -9.44 -12.07 26.99
C LEU A 606 -8.99 -12.22 28.45
N LYS A 607 -9.61 -13.10 29.23
CA LYS A 607 -9.14 -13.41 30.59
C LYS A 607 -7.79 -14.14 30.58
N LEU A 608 -7.59 -15.10 29.67
CA LEU A 608 -6.31 -15.80 29.53
C LEU A 608 -5.17 -14.82 29.23
N PHE A 609 -5.36 -13.87 28.30
CA PHE A 609 -4.37 -12.83 28.03
C PHE A 609 -4.19 -11.83 29.18
N ASN A 610 -5.27 -11.53 29.92
CA ASN A 610 -5.18 -10.68 31.10
C ASN A 610 -4.35 -11.35 32.22
N ASP A 611 -4.36 -12.68 32.29
CA ASP A 611 -3.62 -13.45 33.28
C ASP A 611 -2.24 -13.90 32.78
N TYR A 612 -1.95 -13.69 31.48
CA TYR A 612 -0.63 -13.95 30.89
C TYR A 612 0.44 -13.08 31.56
N ASP A 613 1.62 -13.67 31.73
CA ASP A 613 2.79 -13.03 32.30
C ASP A 613 3.55 -12.32 31.17
N TRP A 614 3.42 -11.01 31.14
CA TRP A 614 4.04 -10.19 30.11
C TRP A 614 5.44 -9.80 30.57
N GLU A 615 6.45 -10.07 29.75
CA GLU A 615 7.80 -9.56 29.96
C GLU A 615 7.82 -8.04 29.71
N LEU A 616 7.63 -7.27 30.79
CA LEU A 616 7.51 -5.82 30.75
C LEU A 616 8.65 -5.17 31.53
N GLN A 617 9.14 -4.05 31.00
CA GLN A 617 10.02 -3.18 31.77
C GLN A 617 9.28 -2.54 32.94
N SER A 618 10.01 -2.16 33.99
CA SER A 618 9.42 -1.63 35.23
C SER A 618 8.60 -0.34 35.07
N TRP A 619 8.69 0.35 33.93
CA TRP A 619 7.91 1.54 33.60
C TRP A 619 6.82 1.29 32.56
N GLN A 620 6.68 0.06 32.05
CA GLN A 620 5.69 -0.29 31.05
C GLN A 620 4.39 -0.73 31.73
N PRO A 621 3.25 -0.11 31.39
CA PRO A 621 1.97 -0.53 31.91
C PRO A 621 1.59 -1.90 31.36
N LYS A 622 0.87 -2.69 32.17
CA LYS A 622 0.31 -3.96 31.70
C LYS A 622 -0.65 -3.71 30.53
N PRO A 623 -0.48 -4.40 29.38
CA PRO A 623 -1.38 -4.23 28.25
C PRO A 623 -2.78 -4.78 28.56
N GLU A 624 -3.81 -4.04 28.17
CA GLU A 624 -5.20 -4.51 28.28
C GLU A 624 -5.57 -5.34 27.04
N PRO A 625 -5.99 -6.60 27.18
CA PRO A 625 -6.33 -7.43 26.04
C PRO A 625 -7.65 -7.00 25.40
N VAL A 626 -7.67 -7.02 24.08
CA VAL A 626 -8.84 -6.68 23.26
C VAL A 626 -9.03 -7.68 22.13
N TYR A 627 -10.24 -7.73 21.60
CA TYR A 627 -10.55 -8.43 20.36
C TYR A 627 -11.26 -7.47 19.41
N VAL A 628 -10.80 -7.41 18.16
CA VAL A 628 -11.39 -6.56 17.12
C VAL A 628 -12.12 -7.47 16.14
N ALA A 629 -13.38 -7.19 15.82
CA ALA A 629 -14.13 -7.88 14.77
C ALA A 629 -15.42 -7.13 14.40
N GLY A 630 -15.81 -7.19 13.12
CA GLY A 630 -17.14 -6.73 12.66
C GLY A 630 -17.45 -5.26 12.96
N GLY A 631 -16.44 -4.39 12.99
CA GLY A 631 -16.63 -2.97 13.32
C GLY A 631 -16.70 -2.66 14.80
N LYS A 632 -16.43 -3.63 15.67
CA LYS A 632 -16.44 -3.45 17.13
C LYS A 632 -15.11 -3.86 17.74
N LEU A 633 -14.76 -3.17 18.83
CA LEU A 633 -13.71 -3.55 19.76
C LEU A 633 -14.35 -4.15 21.01
N TYR A 634 -13.92 -5.36 21.36
CA TYR A 634 -14.35 -6.11 22.52
C TYR A 634 -13.28 -6.04 23.60
N SER A 635 -13.67 -5.67 24.82
CA SER A 635 -12.77 -5.63 25.98
C SER A 635 -13.50 -6.06 27.25
N ILE A 636 -12.75 -6.19 28.36
CA ILE A 636 -13.32 -6.54 29.66
C ILE A 636 -13.48 -5.28 30.50
N ASN A 637 -14.69 -5.01 30.97
CA ASN A 637 -14.95 -3.99 31.99
C ASN A 637 -15.73 -4.64 33.16
N ASN A 638 -15.22 -4.51 34.39
CA ASN A 638 -15.83 -5.11 35.58
C ASN A 638 -16.17 -6.61 35.43
N LYS A 639 -15.27 -7.38 34.79
CA LYS A 639 -15.42 -8.83 34.49
C LYS A 639 -16.51 -9.19 33.48
N VAL A 640 -17.09 -8.20 32.80
CA VAL A 640 -18.09 -8.37 31.75
C VAL A 640 -17.51 -7.93 30.41
N LEU A 641 -17.92 -8.61 29.34
CA LEU A 641 -17.55 -8.24 27.98
C LEU A 641 -18.28 -6.95 27.58
N VAL A 642 -17.53 -5.95 27.12
CA VAL A 642 -18.06 -4.71 26.54
C VAL A 642 -17.66 -4.67 25.07
N LYS A 643 -18.51 -4.08 24.22
CA LYS A 643 -18.25 -3.89 22.80
C LYS A 643 -18.54 -2.45 22.40
N ASP A 644 -17.52 -1.76 21.90
CA ASP A 644 -17.57 -0.34 21.54
C ASP A 644 -17.17 -0.13 20.09
N ASP A 645 -17.59 0.99 19.49
CA ASP A 645 -17.04 1.46 18.23
C ASP A 645 -15.61 1.96 18.46
N HIS A 646 -14.69 1.58 17.57
CA HIS A 646 -13.29 1.97 17.67
C HIS A 646 -12.66 2.06 16.28
N GLU A 647 -11.71 2.98 16.08
CA GLU A 647 -11.05 3.18 14.79
C GLU A 647 -10.29 1.94 14.29
N ALA A 648 -9.64 1.19 15.18
CA ALA A 648 -8.98 -0.08 14.86
C ALA A 648 -9.94 -1.15 14.31
N ALA A 649 -11.25 -1.01 14.56
CA ALA A 649 -12.28 -1.91 14.02
C ALA A 649 -12.88 -1.39 12.70
N GLU A 650 -12.52 -0.19 12.24
CA GLU A 650 -12.92 0.32 10.93
C GLU A 650 -12.38 -0.60 9.83
N PRO A 651 -13.16 -0.84 8.77
CA PRO A 651 -12.70 -1.67 7.68
C PRO A 651 -11.63 -0.94 6.86
N TYR A 652 -10.59 -1.67 6.49
CA TYR A 652 -9.55 -1.18 5.60
C TYR A 652 -10.10 -1.13 4.16
N LYS A 653 -9.90 0.00 3.48
CA LYS A 653 -10.44 0.27 2.14
C LYS A 653 -9.34 0.74 1.22
N TRP A 654 -9.30 0.22 -0.01
CA TRP A 654 -8.39 0.71 -1.05
C TRP A 654 -9.11 0.94 -2.38
N PRO A 655 -8.80 2.05 -3.07
CA PRO A 655 -9.55 2.48 -4.25
C PRO A 655 -9.32 1.58 -5.46
N ILE A 656 -10.40 1.34 -6.21
CA ILE A 656 -10.41 0.61 -7.48
C ILE A 656 -10.30 1.61 -8.62
N ALA A 657 -9.43 1.28 -9.58
CA ALA A 657 -9.26 2.06 -10.80
C ALA A 657 -8.86 1.15 -11.99
N HIS A 658 -9.42 -0.06 -11.98
CA HIS A 658 -9.31 -1.12 -12.98
C HIS A 658 -10.72 -1.57 -13.39
N ASP A 659 -10.79 -2.53 -14.31
CA ASP A 659 -12.03 -2.99 -14.94
C ASP A 659 -12.82 -1.79 -15.47
N VAL A 660 -12.09 -0.87 -16.13
CA VAL A 660 -12.63 0.39 -16.61
C VAL A 660 -13.55 0.12 -17.79
N ARG A 661 -14.78 0.62 -17.69
CA ARG A 661 -15.82 0.47 -18.70
C ARG A 661 -15.89 1.69 -19.63
N PRO A 662 -16.28 1.50 -20.91
CA PRO A 662 -16.47 2.60 -21.85
C PRO A 662 -17.62 3.53 -21.41
N ALA A 663 -17.65 4.75 -21.96
CA ALA A 663 -18.67 5.75 -21.65
C ALA A 663 -20.11 5.29 -21.91
N SER A 664 -20.33 4.40 -22.88
CA SER A 664 -21.66 3.83 -23.15
C SER A 664 -22.15 2.84 -22.09
N GLN A 665 -21.26 2.38 -21.22
CA GLN A 665 -21.55 1.41 -20.15
C GLN A 665 -21.36 2.02 -18.75
N SER A 666 -20.98 3.30 -18.65
CA SER A 666 -20.76 3.96 -17.37
C SER A 666 -22.06 4.12 -16.59
N LEU A 667 -21.95 4.21 -15.27
CA LEU A 667 -23.11 4.50 -14.42
C LEU A 667 -23.69 5.88 -14.81
N GLY A 668 -25.01 5.95 -15.02
CA GLY A 668 -25.70 7.17 -15.48
C GLY A 668 -25.57 7.46 -16.98
N SER A 669 -24.95 6.58 -17.78
CA SER A 669 -24.77 6.74 -19.23
C SER A 669 -26.09 6.91 -20.02
N ASN A 670 -27.21 6.41 -19.49
CA ASN A 670 -28.54 6.58 -20.07
C ASN A 670 -29.12 7.99 -19.87
N GLY A 671 -28.40 8.89 -19.18
CA GLY A 671 -28.82 10.27 -18.91
C GLY A 671 -29.97 10.40 -17.90
N ARG A 672 -30.31 9.32 -17.18
CA ARG A 672 -31.39 9.32 -16.18
C ARG A 672 -30.81 9.56 -14.79
N CYS A 673 -31.15 10.70 -14.18
CA CYS A 673 -30.75 11.01 -12.80
C CYS A 673 -31.19 9.93 -11.80
N ALA A 674 -32.31 9.25 -12.07
CA ALA A 674 -32.84 8.18 -11.22
C ALA A 674 -31.91 6.95 -11.14
N ASP A 675 -30.99 6.76 -12.09
CA ASP A 675 -30.04 5.64 -12.02
C ASP A 675 -29.21 5.69 -10.72
N CYS A 676 -28.93 6.89 -10.21
CA CYS A 676 -28.16 7.12 -8.97
C CYS A 676 -28.97 7.75 -7.83
N HIS A 677 -30.04 8.48 -8.12
CA HIS A 677 -30.78 9.27 -7.11
C HIS A 677 -32.18 8.75 -6.80
N ASP A 678 -32.59 7.61 -7.35
CA ASP A 678 -33.82 6.95 -6.91
C ASP A 678 -33.71 6.44 -5.47
N ASP A 679 -34.82 6.32 -4.76
CA ASP A 679 -34.86 5.87 -3.36
C ASP A 679 -34.47 4.39 -3.21
N THR A 680 -34.45 3.65 -4.32
CA THR A 680 -33.93 2.29 -4.39
C THR A 680 -32.55 2.19 -5.04
N SER A 681 -31.89 3.31 -5.36
CA SER A 681 -30.62 3.29 -6.08
C SER A 681 -29.51 2.60 -5.29
N PRO A 682 -28.92 1.52 -5.83
CA PRO A 682 -27.79 0.83 -5.22
C PRO A 682 -26.54 1.68 -5.00
N PHE A 683 -26.35 2.74 -5.79
CA PHE A 683 -25.19 3.62 -5.67
C PHE A 683 -25.15 4.37 -4.33
N ILE A 684 -26.32 4.81 -3.85
CA ILE A 684 -26.44 5.57 -2.59
C ILE A 684 -26.91 4.66 -1.45
N PHE A 685 -27.90 3.81 -1.70
CA PHE A 685 -28.60 3.03 -0.67
C PHE A 685 -28.20 1.55 -0.64
N GLY A 686 -27.16 1.17 -1.38
CA GLY A 686 -26.60 -0.18 -1.34
C GLY A 686 -26.18 -0.60 0.07
N LYS A 687 -26.21 -1.91 0.31
CA LYS A 687 -25.87 -2.54 1.58
C LYS A 687 -24.49 -3.18 1.49
N VAL A 688 -23.64 -2.85 2.44
CA VAL A 688 -22.29 -3.39 2.56
C VAL A 688 -22.29 -4.43 3.66
N GLU A 689 -21.89 -5.66 3.36
CA GLU A 689 -21.82 -6.75 4.32
C GLU A 689 -20.82 -6.45 5.45
N VAL A 690 -21.21 -6.72 6.70
CA VAL A 690 -20.30 -6.75 7.85
C VAL A 690 -19.72 -8.15 7.98
N ASP A 691 -18.46 -8.33 7.61
CA ASP A 691 -17.75 -9.61 7.70
C ASP A 691 -17.19 -9.79 9.11
N THR A 692 -17.54 -10.91 9.75
CA THR A 692 -17.14 -11.20 11.13
C THR A 692 -17.24 -12.70 11.44
N PRO A 693 -16.34 -13.25 12.27
CA PRO A 693 -16.45 -14.61 12.81
C PRO A 693 -17.52 -14.76 13.90
N ILE A 694 -18.04 -13.66 14.43
CA ILE A 694 -19.04 -13.67 15.49
C ILE A 694 -20.39 -13.98 14.88
N ASN A 695 -21.10 -15.00 15.36
CA ASN A 695 -22.42 -15.35 14.82
C ASN A 695 -23.44 -14.24 15.16
N PRO A 696 -23.89 -13.43 14.18
CA PRO A 696 -24.77 -12.31 14.46
C PRO A 696 -26.25 -12.72 14.53
N GLY A 697 -26.58 -14.00 14.32
CA GLY A 697 -27.95 -14.51 14.15
C GLY A 697 -28.54 -14.16 12.78
N GLU A 698 -28.52 -12.88 12.40
CA GLU A 698 -28.93 -12.37 11.08
C GLU A 698 -27.77 -11.64 10.39
N LYS A 699 -27.73 -11.68 9.05
CA LYS A 699 -26.69 -10.99 8.27
C LYS A 699 -26.72 -9.48 8.56
N GLN A 700 -25.61 -8.97 9.06
CA GLN A 700 -25.46 -7.54 9.34
C GLN A 700 -24.93 -6.81 8.12
N THR A 701 -25.47 -5.62 7.89
CA THR A 701 -25.06 -4.75 6.79
C THR A 701 -24.97 -3.30 7.29
N LYS A 702 -24.09 -2.52 6.65
CA LYS A 702 -24.00 -1.07 6.79
C LYS A 702 -24.44 -0.39 5.50
N SER A 703 -24.94 0.85 5.61
CA SER A 703 -25.35 1.62 4.43
C SER A 703 -24.14 2.13 3.66
N MET A 704 -24.20 2.12 2.32
CA MET A 704 -23.18 2.73 1.46
C MET A 704 -22.92 4.21 1.82
N THR A 705 -23.95 4.93 2.27
CA THR A 705 -23.84 6.34 2.69
C THR A 705 -22.84 6.56 3.83
N GLU A 706 -22.68 5.60 4.74
CA GLU A 706 -21.72 5.67 5.85
C GLU A 706 -20.28 5.74 5.32
N PHE A 707 -19.96 4.94 4.29
CA PHE A 707 -18.63 4.90 3.70
C PHE A 707 -18.32 6.10 2.81
N GLY A 708 -19.35 6.65 2.16
CA GLY A 708 -19.26 7.88 1.38
C GLY A 708 -19.24 9.16 2.22
N GLU A 709 -19.42 9.05 3.55
CA GLU A 709 -19.62 10.19 4.47
C GLU A 709 -20.76 11.11 4.02
N LEU A 710 -21.85 10.51 3.56
CA LEU A 710 -23.02 11.20 3.04
C LEU A 710 -24.11 11.28 4.11
N ASP A 711 -24.80 12.42 4.21
CA ASP A 711 -25.97 12.56 5.10
C ASP A 711 -27.16 11.75 4.54
N PRO A 712 -27.57 10.63 5.18
CA PRO A 712 -28.64 9.79 4.67
C PRO A 712 -29.98 10.54 4.56
N GLY A 713 -30.25 11.48 5.48
CA GLY A 713 -31.50 12.25 5.51
C GLY A 713 -31.63 13.20 4.33
N TYR A 714 -30.54 13.90 3.98
CA TYR A 714 -30.48 14.74 2.79
C TYR A 714 -30.70 13.92 1.52
N TYR A 715 -29.98 12.80 1.35
CA TYR A 715 -30.08 12.00 0.13
C TYR A 715 -31.43 11.29 0.00
N GLN A 716 -32.02 10.83 1.10
CA GLN A 716 -33.39 10.29 1.09
C GLN A 716 -34.42 11.35 0.73
N SER A 717 -34.30 12.57 1.27
CA SER A 717 -35.17 13.70 0.92
C SER A 717 -35.05 14.07 -0.55
N PHE A 718 -33.82 14.08 -1.08
CA PHE A 718 -33.57 14.35 -2.49
C PHE A 718 -34.16 13.24 -3.38
N ALA A 719 -33.96 11.98 -3.02
CA ALA A 719 -34.54 10.84 -3.73
C ALA A 719 -36.08 10.93 -3.80
N PHE A 720 -36.71 11.33 -2.70
CA PHE A 720 -38.15 11.56 -2.64
C PHE A 720 -38.61 12.56 -3.72
N THR A 721 -37.83 13.60 -4.03
CA THR A 721 -38.20 14.56 -5.08
C THR A 721 -38.38 13.93 -6.46
N PHE A 722 -37.69 12.82 -6.76
CA PHE A 722 -37.83 12.08 -8.02
C PHE A 722 -39.15 11.31 -8.07
N MET A 723 -39.62 10.78 -6.94
CA MET A 723 -40.91 10.12 -6.80
C MET A 723 -42.09 11.08 -7.10
N PHE A 724 -42.02 12.34 -6.65
CA PHE A 724 -43.08 13.35 -6.87
C PHE A 724 -42.94 14.10 -8.20
N ARG A 725 -41.81 13.95 -8.91
CA ARG A 725 -41.55 14.68 -10.15
C ARG A 725 -42.61 14.46 -11.25
N PRO A 726 -43.16 13.25 -11.49
CA PRO A 726 -44.23 13.06 -12.46
C PRO A 726 -45.49 13.85 -12.11
N TRP A 727 -45.87 13.88 -10.83
CA TRP A 727 -47.01 14.65 -10.34
C TRP A 727 -46.82 16.15 -10.52
N LEU A 728 -45.64 16.66 -10.17
CA LEU A 728 -45.31 18.07 -10.38
C LEU A 728 -45.35 18.46 -11.86
N LYS A 729 -44.81 17.62 -12.75
CA LYS A 729 -44.91 17.82 -14.21
C LYS A 729 -46.38 17.87 -14.65
N GLY A 730 -47.21 16.96 -14.16
CA GLY A 730 -48.65 16.95 -14.43
C GLY A 730 -49.33 18.25 -13.99
N LEU A 731 -49.07 18.69 -12.76
CA LEU A 731 -49.60 19.95 -12.22
C LEU A 731 -49.16 21.16 -13.04
N VAL A 732 -47.89 21.24 -13.43
CA VAL A 732 -47.36 22.34 -14.28
C VAL A 732 -48.01 22.31 -15.66
N ILE A 733 -48.15 21.14 -16.30
CA ILE A 733 -48.81 21.02 -17.60
C ILE A 733 -50.27 21.48 -17.50
N VAL A 734 -51.01 21.06 -16.47
CA VAL A 734 -52.39 21.49 -16.23
C VAL A 734 -52.45 23.01 -16.00
N ALA A 735 -51.55 23.56 -15.20
CA ALA A 735 -51.49 25.01 -14.95
C ALA A 735 -51.18 25.79 -16.23
N CYS A 736 -50.23 25.32 -17.05
CA CYS A 736 -49.92 25.92 -18.35
C CYS A 736 -51.09 25.82 -19.33
N ALA A 737 -51.81 24.70 -19.36
CA ALA A 737 -53.00 24.53 -20.20
C ALA A 737 -54.12 25.50 -19.79
N ILE A 738 -54.37 25.64 -18.49
CA ILE A 738 -55.33 26.62 -17.95
C ILE A 738 -54.89 28.05 -18.31
N GLY A 739 -53.63 28.40 -18.09
CA GLY A 739 -53.07 29.70 -18.46
C GLY A 739 -53.20 29.98 -19.96
N GLY A 740 -52.93 28.98 -20.81
CA GLY A 740 -53.11 29.05 -22.26
C GLY A 740 -54.57 29.27 -22.66
N LEU A 741 -55.51 28.58 -22.03
CA LEU A 741 -56.95 28.78 -22.25
C LEU A 741 -57.41 30.19 -21.85
N VAL A 742 -56.90 30.72 -20.73
CA VAL A 742 -57.18 32.09 -20.29
C VAL A 742 -56.66 33.09 -21.32
N LEU A 743 -55.42 32.94 -21.78
CA LEU A 743 -54.83 33.79 -22.83
C LEU A 743 -55.61 33.71 -24.14
N LEU A 744 -56.03 32.51 -24.54
CA LEU A 744 -56.87 32.30 -25.72
C LEU A 744 -58.23 33.02 -25.60
N LEU A 745 -58.88 32.94 -24.43
CA LEU A 745 -60.14 33.66 -24.17
C LEU A 745 -59.96 35.18 -24.28
N PHE A 746 -58.86 35.73 -23.76
CA PHE A 746 -58.55 37.15 -23.90
C PHE A 746 -58.27 37.54 -25.36
N ALA A 747 -57.55 36.71 -26.11
CA ALA A 747 -57.30 36.93 -27.53
C ALA A 747 -58.60 36.93 -28.34
N LEU A 748 -59.49 35.96 -28.10
CA LEU A 748 -60.81 35.89 -28.74
C LEU A 748 -61.69 37.10 -28.39
N LYS A 749 -61.69 37.55 -27.13
CA LYS A 749 -62.39 38.80 -26.73
C LYS A 749 -61.82 40.04 -27.41
N ALA A 750 -60.49 40.12 -27.55
CA ALA A 750 -59.86 41.21 -28.27
C ALA A 750 -60.24 41.21 -29.76
N MET A 751 -60.25 40.03 -30.39
CA MET A 751 -60.73 39.85 -31.77
C MET A 751 -62.20 40.25 -31.93
N ASP A 752 -63.08 39.80 -31.05
CA ASP A 752 -64.51 40.16 -31.06
C ASP A 752 -64.71 41.68 -30.98
N ARG A 753 -63.94 42.36 -30.13
CA ARG A 753 -63.93 43.83 -30.04
C ARG A 753 -63.43 44.50 -31.31
N LEU A 754 -62.37 43.98 -31.93
CA LEU A 754 -61.85 44.50 -33.20
C LEU A 754 -62.87 44.32 -34.34
N VAL A 755 -63.51 43.15 -34.44
CA VAL A 755 -64.56 42.86 -35.42
C VAL A 755 -65.77 43.77 -35.20
N THR A 756 -66.22 43.93 -33.96
CA THR A 756 -67.34 44.81 -33.61
C THR A 756 -67.02 46.28 -33.91
N ALA A 757 -65.79 46.74 -33.65
CA ALA A 757 -65.35 48.09 -33.98
C ALA A 757 -65.25 48.32 -35.50
N ALA A 758 -64.82 47.32 -36.26
CA ALA A 758 -64.78 47.37 -37.72
C ALA A 758 -66.19 47.33 -38.34
N GLY A 759 -67.12 46.58 -37.75
CA GLY A 759 -68.51 46.47 -38.21
C GLY A 759 -69.35 47.73 -37.97
N ARG A 760 -69.02 48.56 -36.98
CA ARG A 760 -69.68 49.86 -36.72
C ARG A 760 -69.30 50.98 -37.69
N LYS A 761 -68.39 50.74 -38.63
CA LYS A 761 -67.98 51.69 -39.69
C LYS A 761 -68.67 51.44 -41.05
N LYS A 762 -69.76 50.66 -41.07
CA LYS A 762 -70.64 50.52 -42.25
C LYS A 762 -72.04 51.03 -41.97
#